data_AF-A0A939YI24-F1
#
_entry.id   AF-A0A939YI24-F1
#
_cell.length_a   1.000
_cell.length_b   1.000
_cell.length_c   1.000
_cell.angle_alpha   90.00
_cell.angle_beta   90.00
_cell.angle_gamma   90.00
#
_symmetry.space_group_name_H-M   'P 1'
#
loop_
_entity.id
_entity.type
_entity.pdbx_description
1 polymer ?
#
loop_
_entity_poly.entity_id
_entity_poly.type
_entity_poly.pdbx_seq_one_letter_code
_entity_poly.pdbx_strand_id
1 'polypeptide(L)'
;MAPKKLSTRDKINNLNNTYSKQYSLEDRMYFMMLAAGYDNSSVNDKNKQDIPQDERFPEELRDSMGELKAGLYKEMLGDGSLKTIKESYRKLGYILTRAYIQMGMDYEDVLKTIPKDDPQRENKAAYLVYSSDSRGKYMYAGYQELLGLSGISNYISFDEEAAETIGRGLNFSKNMSVEAYFKALDKNDKELEEFCKANNCNRDFRYFDVFSKTAKEKDPNITDEQIIKNIITDYTHEFVSICDNYSMNITHEGLMDVVSILPENEKKLFQEGHYIQTGSRPVDDDPNHDISIMKGDNVALGKSVPEQDAISKKITGFTDWINKEGKAKADELSSKNADAITANFEERLFSGKNMGARDNALLSEIYKKEIINSDPSFLNGVYHDLENSAKGTKHKNTIAFDKMVNTLREYTFLVKAGSGGTALDKKQDLIKDCLSYIGDKMGRVRTKAYGQKRFDDALLILSDIMPEKDFRNLIGTINAKRGAKPGNSNYIDYDKTYKDKYAKGSRYSELRQEERAREDLVQKSTLKNSTKMIPRDEQKVAGMDKKFGKGPDIKTRFEPIGPFREAAELSNKDFAAIAYAASFTSAVMNQDSKNKSLSPEKKLVKYGREYAENALKAYQSGMKEPLAKILQEGVKNITTTAKNQYAIDDATICNNEMLGRISNMMDRDPELMRLAFKNGMKKSDIDRMKAVNVGADIVTQYKKSMIRLLDGKYDTKEQRTELVTDVVFKSACDMYLYGERDRNKKPIVRGSIDDLANPKIRNVLRDKVKEYVKKSGLEDKSAEILKDPRNISGYFRSLGEITRPILAAKQKAQPVRQNAKTK
;
A
#
# COMPACT_ATOMS: atom_id res chain seq x y z
N MET A 1 39.63 -10.86 12.76
CA MET A 1 40.10 -10.06 13.91
C MET A 1 38.96 -10.02 14.91
N ALA A 2 39.18 -10.44 16.17
CA ALA A 2 38.17 -10.29 17.20
C ALA A 2 37.94 -8.78 17.45
N PRO A 3 36.68 -8.30 17.55
CA PRO A 3 36.42 -6.91 17.85
C PRO A 3 37.05 -6.54 19.20
N LYS A 4 37.71 -5.38 19.26
CA LYS A 4 38.31 -4.87 20.50
C LYS A 4 37.18 -4.64 21.52
N LYS A 5 37.23 -5.27 22.70
CA LYS A 5 36.29 -5.00 23.79
C LYS A 5 36.34 -3.50 24.12
N LEU A 6 35.19 -2.84 24.08
CA LEU A 6 35.04 -1.42 24.44
C LEU A 6 35.03 -1.28 25.97
N SER A 7 35.60 -0.18 26.49
CA SER A 7 35.42 0.18 27.90
C SER A 7 33.97 0.59 28.19
N THR A 8 33.50 0.53 29.44
CA THR A 8 32.15 1.02 29.83
C THR A 8 31.92 2.46 29.39
N ARG A 9 32.92 3.32 29.58
CA ARG A 9 32.88 4.71 29.13
C ARG A 9 32.72 4.82 27.61
N ASP A 10 33.46 4.02 26.85
CA ASP A 10 33.35 4.00 25.38
C ASP A 10 31.99 3.44 24.94
N LYS A 11 31.46 2.42 25.64
CA LYS A 11 30.10 1.89 25.41
C LYS A 11 29.05 2.97 25.64
N ILE A 12 29.10 3.71 26.75
CA ILE A 12 28.17 4.82 27.03
C ILE A 12 28.28 5.91 25.96
N ASN A 13 29.49 6.34 25.64
CA ASN A 13 29.72 7.34 24.58
C ASN A 13 29.17 6.86 23.24
N ASN A 14 29.41 5.61 22.86
CA ASN A 14 28.91 5.04 21.62
C ASN A 14 27.39 4.80 21.65
N LEU A 15 26.81 4.45 22.79
CA LEU A 15 25.36 4.33 22.98
C LEU A 15 24.69 5.68 22.71
N ASN A 16 25.15 6.73 23.38
CA ASN A 16 24.63 8.09 23.23
C ASN A 16 24.87 8.64 21.82
N ASN A 17 26.04 8.37 21.23
CA ASN A 17 26.35 8.73 19.85
C ASN A 17 25.45 7.98 18.84
N THR A 18 25.18 6.70 19.07
CA THR A 18 24.29 5.92 18.22
C THR A 18 22.85 6.43 18.35
N TYR A 19 22.35 6.64 19.57
CA TYR A 19 21.02 7.17 19.82
C TYR A 19 20.81 8.55 19.19
N SER A 20 21.76 9.48 19.37
CA SER A 20 21.67 10.84 18.80
C SER A 20 21.76 10.87 17.27
N LYS A 21 22.32 9.85 16.63
CA LYS A 21 22.32 9.65 15.17
C LYS A 21 21.06 8.98 14.64
N GLN A 22 20.18 8.48 15.50
CA GLN A 22 18.86 8.02 15.06
C GLN A 22 18.02 9.27 14.76
N TYR A 23 17.68 9.46 13.49
CA TYR A 23 16.99 10.68 13.02
C TYR A 23 15.49 10.64 13.27
N SER A 24 14.98 9.50 13.71
CA SER A 24 13.57 9.22 13.80
C SER A 24 13.14 8.67 15.14
N LEU A 25 11.90 8.98 15.51
CA LEU A 25 11.24 8.37 16.66
C LEU A 25 11.27 6.85 16.54
N GLU A 26 11.06 6.30 15.34
CA GLU A 26 10.97 4.86 15.11
C GLU A 26 12.32 4.15 15.19
N ASP A 27 13.39 4.76 14.69
CA ASP A 27 14.75 4.25 14.86
C ASP A 27 15.15 4.32 16.34
N ARG A 28 14.75 5.37 17.07
CA ARG A 28 14.99 5.48 18.52
C ARG A 28 14.19 4.45 19.31
N MET A 29 12.91 4.23 18.99
CA MET A 29 12.10 3.17 19.57
C MET A 29 12.72 1.79 19.30
N TYR A 30 13.15 1.53 18.05
CA TYR A 30 13.79 0.27 17.68
C TYR A 30 15.13 0.08 18.39
N PHE A 31 15.94 1.14 18.46
CA PHE A 31 17.17 1.18 19.25
C PHE A 31 16.90 0.84 20.71
N MET A 32 15.92 1.48 21.33
CA MET A 32 15.59 1.26 22.74
C MET A 32 15.06 -0.16 22.98
N MET A 33 14.32 -0.72 22.02
CA MET A 33 13.87 -2.11 22.09
C MET A 33 15.05 -3.10 22.04
N LEU A 34 16.06 -2.83 21.22
CA LEU A 34 17.29 -3.62 21.19
C LEU A 34 18.12 -3.43 22.47
N ALA A 35 18.19 -2.21 23.00
CA ALA A 35 18.92 -1.91 24.22
C ALA A 35 18.29 -2.63 25.43
N ALA A 36 16.97 -2.59 25.56
CA ALA A 36 16.21 -3.34 26.55
C ALA A 36 16.37 -4.86 26.35
N GLY A 37 16.34 -5.34 25.11
CA GLY A 37 16.64 -6.74 24.78
C GLY A 37 18.04 -7.16 25.22
N TYR A 38 19.03 -6.28 25.10
CA TYR A 38 20.42 -6.48 25.53
C TYR A 38 20.58 -6.48 27.05
N ASP A 39 19.93 -5.57 27.79
CA ASP A 39 19.92 -5.64 29.27
C ASP A 39 19.29 -6.96 29.72
N ASN A 40 18.13 -7.33 29.18
CA ASN A 40 17.46 -8.59 29.49
C ASN A 40 18.31 -9.84 29.17
N SER A 41 18.96 -9.87 28.00
CA SER A 41 19.84 -11.00 27.64
C SER A 41 21.06 -11.10 28.54
N SER A 42 21.62 -9.95 28.94
CA SER A 42 22.76 -9.90 29.86
C SER A 42 22.40 -10.30 31.29
N VAL A 43 21.13 -10.14 31.71
CA VAL A 43 20.65 -10.55 33.04
C VAL A 43 20.40 -12.04 33.11
N ASN A 44 19.84 -12.66 32.07
CA ASN A 44 19.57 -14.11 32.07
C ASN A 44 20.86 -14.94 32.10
N ASP A 45 21.96 -14.44 31.55
CA ASP A 45 23.28 -15.08 31.71
C ASP A 45 23.76 -15.08 33.18
N LYS A 46 23.33 -14.11 34.02
CA LYS A 46 23.74 -13.99 35.44
C LYS A 46 23.20 -15.08 36.35
N ASN A 47 22.17 -15.82 35.91
CA ASN A 47 21.69 -16.99 36.67
C ASN A 47 22.65 -18.19 36.56
N LYS A 48 23.70 -18.10 35.74
CA LYS A 48 24.92 -18.91 35.86
C LYS A 48 25.77 -18.26 36.96
N GLN A 49 25.82 -18.87 38.16
CA GLN A 49 26.34 -18.29 39.41
C GLN A 49 27.83 -17.83 39.41
N ASP A 50 28.56 -17.93 38.29
CA ASP A 50 30.02 -17.75 38.22
C ASP A 50 30.49 -16.54 37.37
N ILE A 51 29.63 -15.62 36.96
CA ILE A 51 30.06 -14.46 36.14
C ILE A 51 30.67 -13.35 37.03
N PRO A 52 31.93 -12.93 36.79
CA PRO A 52 32.58 -11.83 37.51
C PRO A 52 31.75 -10.54 37.52
N GLN A 53 31.79 -9.79 38.62
CA GLN A 53 30.96 -8.59 38.83
C GLN A 53 31.24 -7.48 37.80
N ASP A 54 32.43 -7.45 37.23
CA ASP A 54 32.90 -6.55 36.17
C ASP A 54 32.44 -6.94 34.75
N GLU A 55 31.89 -8.16 34.57
CA GLU A 55 31.22 -8.59 33.33
C GLU A 55 29.71 -8.35 33.35
N ARG A 56 29.16 -7.86 34.46
CA ARG A 56 27.73 -7.48 34.55
C ARG A 56 27.47 -6.23 33.71
N PHE A 57 26.24 -6.12 33.20
CA PHE A 57 25.73 -4.87 32.63
C PHE A 57 26.03 -3.69 33.58
N PRO A 58 26.90 -2.74 33.21
CA PRO A 58 27.34 -1.70 34.13
C PRO A 58 26.15 -0.82 34.55
N GLU A 59 26.10 -0.45 35.83
CA GLU A 59 25.04 0.40 36.38
C GLU A 59 24.95 1.73 35.62
N GLU A 60 26.10 2.30 35.25
CA GLU A 60 26.18 3.54 34.49
C GLU A 60 25.60 3.40 33.07
N LEU A 61 25.65 2.20 32.48
CA LEU A 61 25.03 1.92 31.19
C LEU A 61 23.50 1.82 31.34
N ARG A 62 23.02 1.30 32.46
CA ARG A 62 21.59 1.19 32.76
C ARG A 62 20.99 2.56 33.07
N ASP A 63 21.70 3.39 33.82
CA ASP A 63 21.33 4.79 34.05
C ASP A 63 21.21 5.55 32.73
N SER A 64 22.21 5.40 31.86
CA SER A 64 22.19 5.98 30.51
C SER A 64 20.97 5.51 29.72
N MET A 65 20.60 4.22 29.78
CA MET A 65 19.38 3.71 29.14
C MET A 65 18.11 4.30 29.74
N GLY A 66 18.06 4.53 31.06
CA GLY A 66 16.95 5.20 31.74
C GLY A 66 16.74 6.63 31.23
N GLU A 67 17.81 7.39 31.08
CA GLU A 67 17.77 8.75 30.51
C GLU A 67 17.28 8.74 29.05
N LEU A 68 17.82 7.82 28.23
CA LEU A 68 17.39 7.68 26.83
C LEU A 68 15.91 7.28 26.72
N LYS A 69 15.44 6.39 27.60
CA LYS A 69 14.03 5.97 27.69
C LYS A 69 13.12 7.14 28.07
N ALA A 70 13.48 7.96 29.05
CA ALA A 70 12.72 9.17 29.39
C ALA A 70 12.67 10.17 28.21
N GLY A 71 13.81 10.37 27.53
CA GLY A 71 13.87 11.19 26.31
C GLY A 71 12.98 10.66 25.19
N LEU A 72 12.91 9.34 25.02
CA LEU A 72 12.01 8.70 24.07
C LEU A 72 10.54 8.94 24.43
N TYR A 73 10.16 8.79 25.70
CA TYR A 73 8.78 9.04 26.13
C TYR A 73 8.36 10.50 25.94
N LYS A 74 9.26 11.44 26.23
CA LYS A 74 9.05 12.86 25.93
C LYS A 74 8.79 13.10 24.44
N GLU A 75 9.54 12.43 23.55
CA GLU A 75 9.30 12.52 22.11
C GLU A 75 7.98 11.87 21.69
N MET A 76 7.62 10.73 22.29
CA MET A 76 6.34 10.05 22.06
C MET A 76 5.13 10.92 22.46
N LEU A 77 5.24 11.66 23.56
CA LEU A 77 4.24 12.62 24.01
C LEU A 77 4.12 13.82 23.05
N GLY A 78 5.24 14.30 22.53
CA GLY A 78 5.30 15.42 21.58
C GLY A 78 4.64 16.68 22.14
N ASP A 79 3.52 17.10 21.53
CA ASP A 79 2.75 18.28 21.97
C ASP A 79 1.73 18.00 23.09
N GLY A 80 1.69 16.76 23.60
CA GLY A 80 0.74 16.33 24.62
C GLY A 80 -0.68 16.12 24.12
N SER A 81 -0.93 16.24 22.80
CA SER A 81 -2.24 15.97 22.23
C SER A 81 -2.49 14.48 22.05
N LEU A 82 -3.76 14.06 22.15
CA LEU A 82 -4.16 12.69 21.91
C LEU A 82 -3.82 12.23 20.47
N LYS A 83 -3.87 13.15 19.50
CA LYS A 83 -3.47 12.85 18.13
C LYS A 83 -2.00 12.42 18.04
N THR A 84 -1.10 13.14 18.71
CA THR A 84 0.34 12.85 18.69
C THR A 84 0.64 11.52 19.39
N ILE A 85 0.04 11.26 20.55
CA ILE A 85 0.28 10.00 21.27
C ILE A 85 -0.24 8.79 20.48
N LYS A 86 -1.42 8.90 19.84
CA LYS A 86 -1.97 7.84 18.98
C LYS A 86 -1.04 7.52 17.82
N GLU A 87 -0.47 8.56 17.20
CA GLU A 87 0.52 8.40 16.14
C GLU A 87 1.79 7.69 16.63
N SER A 88 2.28 8.04 17.82
CA SER A 88 3.43 7.38 18.44
C SER A 88 3.16 5.90 18.73
N TYR A 89 1.98 5.54 19.26
CA TYR A 89 1.60 4.13 19.46
C TYR A 89 1.43 3.36 18.15
N ARG A 90 0.87 4.02 17.12
CA ARG A 90 0.77 3.43 15.78
C ARG A 90 2.16 3.08 15.23
N LYS A 91 3.12 4.00 15.34
CA LYS A 91 4.53 3.79 14.96
C LYS A 91 5.18 2.65 15.74
N LEU A 92 4.82 2.52 17.00
CA LEU A 92 5.32 1.47 17.86
C LEU A 92 4.74 0.09 17.51
N GLY A 93 3.48 0.01 17.08
CA GLY A 93 2.90 -1.20 16.48
C GLY A 93 3.67 -1.68 15.25
N TYR A 94 4.26 -0.76 14.49
CA TYR A 94 5.12 -1.10 13.35
C TYR A 94 6.44 -1.76 13.78
N ILE A 95 6.99 -1.32 14.91
CA ILE A 95 8.20 -1.89 15.50
C ILE A 95 7.91 -3.24 16.12
N LEU A 96 6.77 -3.39 16.80
CA LEU A 96 6.29 -4.67 17.32
C LEU A 96 6.13 -5.70 16.19
N THR A 97 5.63 -5.28 15.03
CA THR A 97 5.51 -6.15 13.85
C THR A 97 6.87 -6.77 13.48
N ARG A 98 7.98 -6.05 13.64
CA ARG A 98 9.32 -6.63 13.44
C ARG A 98 9.72 -7.66 14.47
N ALA A 99 9.37 -7.45 15.74
CA ALA A 99 9.62 -8.46 16.76
C ALA A 99 8.91 -9.76 16.38
N TYR A 100 7.65 -9.70 15.94
CA TYR A 100 6.91 -10.86 15.45
C TYR A 100 7.54 -11.49 14.20
N ILE A 101 7.90 -10.71 13.17
CA ILE A 101 8.58 -11.26 11.99
C ILE A 101 9.88 -11.97 12.38
N GLN A 102 10.67 -11.38 13.29
CA GLN A 102 11.90 -12.00 13.78
C GLN A 102 11.60 -13.30 14.54
N MET A 103 10.55 -13.35 15.37
CA MET A 103 10.12 -14.60 16.02
C MET A 103 9.71 -15.67 14.99
N GLY A 104 9.06 -15.29 13.90
CA GLY A 104 8.76 -16.21 12.79
C GLY A 104 10.01 -16.72 12.07
N MET A 105 11.03 -15.88 11.91
CA MET A 105 12.31 -16.30 11.34
C MET A 105 13.03 -17.30 12.26
N ASP A 106 13.08 -16.99 13.56
CA ASP A 106 13.65 -17.87 14.59
C ASP A 106 12.92 -19.23 14.58
N TYR A 107 11.60 -19.21 14.37
CA TYR A 107 10.76 -20.39 14.19
C TYR A 107 11.08 -21.22 12.97
N GLU A 108 11.17 -20.61 11.78
CA GLU A 108 11.54 -21.32 10.56
C GLU A 108 12.92 -21.97 10.67
N ASP A 109 13.86 -21.32 11.35
CA ASP A 109 15.20 -21.87 11.57
C ASP A 109 15.18 -23.07 12.53
N VAL A 110 14.44 -23.00 13.64
CA VAL A 110 14.24 -24.15 14.53
C VAL A 110 13.45 -25.26 13.84
N LEU A 111 12.41 -24.94 13.08
CA LEU A 111 11.55 -25.89 12.36
C LEU A 111 12.37 -26.76 11.40
N LYS A 112 13.39 -26.19 10.74
CA LYS A 112 14.32 -26.94 9.86
C LYS A 112 15.15 -27.99 10.59
N THR A 113 15.36 -27.85 11.89
CA THR A 113 16.12 -28.82 12.71
C THR A 113 15.29 -30.03 13.14
N ILE A 114 13.97 -29.95 13.04
CA ILE A 114 13.04 -31.01 13.46
C ILE A 114 12.64 -31.85 12.23
N PRO A 115 12.64 -33.20 12.31
CA PRO A 115 12.27 -34.08 11.21
C PRO A 115 10.94 -33.71 10.54
N LYS A 116 10.90 -33.77 9.20
CA LYS A 116 9.72 -33.35 8.41
C LYS A 116 8.49 -34.21 8.65
N ASP A 117 8.68 -35.45 9.08
CA ASP A 117 7.68 -36.46 9.37
C ASP A 117 7.21 -36.46 10.84
N ASP A 118 7.78 -35.60 11.70
CA ASP A 118 7.33 -35.47 13.09
C ASP A 118 5.90 -34.86 13.13
N PRO A 119 4.90 -35.57 13.67
CA PRO A 119 3.52 -35.08 13.69
C PRO A 119 3.31 -33.86 14.61
N GLN A 120 4.28 -33.55 15.47
CA GLN A 120 4.30 -32.41 16.38
C GLN A 120 5.36 -31.37 15.98
N ARG A 121 5.96 -31.48 14.79
CA ARG A 121 7.09 -30.64 14.32
C ARG A 121 6.89 -29.16 14.59
N GLU A 122 5.72 -28.65 14.21
CA GLU A 122 5.36 -27.24 14.32
C GLU A 122 5.21 -26.79 15.77
N ASN A 123 4.57 -27.60 16.61
CA ASN A 123 4.36 -27.31 18.03
C ASN A 123 5.69 -27.35 18.80
N LYS A 124 6.55 -28.32 18.48
CA LYS A 124 7.91 -28.44 19.02
C LYS A 124 8.75 -27.23 18.65
N ALA A 125 8.74 -26.81 17.38
CA ALA A 125 9.47 -25.62 16.94
C ALA A 125 8.98 -24.35 17.66
N ALA A 126 7.67 -24.17 17.78
CA ALA A 126 7.10 -23.00 18.45
C ALA A 126 7.44 -22.97 19.95
N TYR A 127 7.35 -24.12 20.64
CA TYR A 127 7.78 -24.23 22.03
C TYR A 127 9.28 -23.96 22.19
N LEU A 128 10.13 -24.51 21.34
CA LEU A 128 11.57 -24.27 21.43
C LEU A 128 11.89 -22.78 21.26
N VAL A 129 11.25 -22.06 20.33
CA VAL A 129 11.47 -20.60 20.18
C VAL A 129 10.92 -19.80 21.35
N TYR A 130 9.75 -20.19 21.87
CA TYR A 130 9.11 -19.52 23.02
C TYR A 130 9.90 -19.72 24.31
N SER A 131 10.29 -20.95 24.59
CA SER A 131 11.01 -21.35 25.79
C SER A 131 12.49 -21.02 25.73
N SER A 132 13.10 -20.92 24.55
CA SER A 132 14.48 -20.47 24.42
C SER A 132 14.63 -18.95 24.40
N ASP A 133 15.86 -18.50 24.58
CA ASP A 133 16.28 -17.11 24.48
C ASP A 133 16.58 -16.75 23.02
N SER A 134 15.51 -16.60 22.23
CA SER A 134 15.57 -16.22 20.82
C SER A 134 15.64 -14.70 20.63
N ARG A 135 16.11 -14.27 19.45
CA ARG A 135 16.27 -12.85 19.14
C ARG A 135 14.92 -12.12 19.13
N GLY A 136 13.92 -12.73 18.50
CA GLY A 136 12.57 -12.19 18.44
C GLY A 136 11.95 -12.04 19.83
N LYS A 137 12.20 -13.00 20.73
CA LYS A 137 11.75 -12.93 22.13
C LYS A 137 12.37 -11.78 22.90
N TYR A 138 13.68 -11.53 22.77
CA TYR A 138 14.31 -10.36 23.43
C TYR A 138 13.83 -9.03 22.85
N MET A 139 13.60 -8.96 21.54
CA MET A 139 12.99 -7.78 20.92
C MET A 139 11.58 -7.55 21.46
N TYR A 140 10.76 -8.60 21.56
CA TYR A 140 9.43 -8.52 22.14
C TYR A 140 9.47 -8.15 23.63
N ALA A 141 10.41 -8.70 24.41
CA ALA A 141 10.62 -8.35 25.81
C ALA A 141 11.03 -6.88 25.95
N GLY A 142 11.93 -6.38 25.09
CA GLY A 142 12.29 -4.97 25.05
C GLY A 142 11.10 -4.06 24.70
N TYR A 143 10.21 -4.52 23.82
CA TYR A 143 8.94 -3.83 23.56
C TYR A 143 8.05 -3.81 24.83
N GLN A 144 7.93 -4.94 25.53
CA GLN A 144 7.21 -5.04 26.80
C GLN A 144 7.88 -4.24 27.92
N GLU A 145 9.17 -3.97 27.87
CA GLU A 145 9.83 -3.13 28.87
C GLU A 145 9.65 -1.63 28.56
N LEU A 146 9.58 -1.30 27.26
CA LEU A 146 9.24 0.04 26.80
C LEU A 146 7.77 0.38 27.05
N LEU A 147 6.87 -0.62 27.03
CA LEU A 147 5.42 -0.39 27.07
C LEU A 147 4.64 -1.16 28.13
N GLY A 148 5.24 -2.14 28.80
CA GLY A 148 4.51 -3.12 29.60
C GLY A 148 3.53 -2.42 30.51
N LEU A 149 2.24 -2.68 30.26
CA LEU A 149 0.97 -2.10 30.76
C LEU A 149 0.91 -0.62 31.21
N SER A 150 2.00 0.03 31.57
CA SER A 150 2.06 1.36 32.12
C SER A 150 3.38 2.09 31.86
N GLY A 151 4.27 1.66 30.96
CA GLY A 151 5.59 2.31 30.79
C GLY A 151 5.53 3.84 30.59
N ILE A 152 4.80 4.29 29.56
CA ILE A 152 4.57 5.71 29.31
C ILE A 152 3.56 6.32 30.30
N SER A 153 2.59 5.56 30.77
CA SER A 153 1.58 5.98 31.76
C SER A 153 2.19 6.29 33.13
N ASN A 154 3.17 5.49 33.56
CA ASN A 154 4.02 5.70 34.72
C ASN A 154 4.87 6.95 34.49
N TYR A 155 5.49 7.08 33.31
CA TYR A 155 6.23 8.31 32.99
C TYR A 155 5.33 9.54 33.15
N ILE A 156 4.14 9.54 32.56
CA ILE A 156 3.15 10.62 32.70
C ILE A 156 2.73 10.86 34.17
N SER A 157 2.55 9.79 34.94
CA SER A 157 2.08 9.87 36.33
C SER A 157 3.14 10.37 37.31
N PHE A 158 4.42 10.17 37.01
CA PHE A 158 5.54 10.51 37.90
C PHE A 158 6.39 11.70 37.42
N ASP A 159 6.21 12.15 36.18
CA ASP A 159 6.94 13.29 35.60
C ASP A 159 6.01 14.51 35.47
N GLU A 160 6.27 15.55 36.28
CA GLU A 160 5.47 16.77 36.29
C GLU A 160 5.52 17.51 34.92
N GLU A 161 6.65 17.47 34.21
CA GLU A 161 6.79 18.11 32.89
C GLU A 161 5.92 17.41 31.85
N ALA A 162 5.78 16.08 31.93
CA ALA A 162 4.90 15.29 31.08
C ALA A 162 3.43 15.67 31.31
N ALA A 163 3.00 15.74 32.56
CA ALA A 163 1.64 16.17 32.93
C ALA A 163 1.34 17.60 32.46
N GLU A 164 2.28 18.53 32.66
CA GLU A 164 2.17 19.90 32.15
C GLU A 164 2.07 19.94 30.62
N THR A 165 2.84 19.10 29.93
CA THR A 165 2.83 19.02 28.46
C THR A 165 1.49 18.53 27.94
N ILE A 166 0.90 17.52 28.57
CA ILE A 166 -0.46 17.03 28.28
C ILE A 166 -1.50 18.13 28.55
N GLY A 167 -1.38 18.84 29.68
CA GLY A 167 -2.23 19.99 30.00
C GLY A 167 -2.14 21.11 28.98
N ARG A 168 -0.94 21.41 28.46
CA ARG A 168 -0.75 22.36 27.35
C ARG A 168 -1.37 21.84 26.05
N GLY A 169 -1.24 20.54 25.76
CA GLY A 169 -1.83 19.89 24.58
C GLY A 169 -3.35 20.03 24.52
N LEU A 170 -4.03 19.98 25.67
CA LEU A 170 -5.47 20.25 25.79
C LEU A 170 -5.85 21.67 25.33
N ASN A 171 -4.94 22.65 25.45
CA ASN A 171 -5.22 24.07 25.20
C ASN A 171 -6.46 24.55 25.96
N PHE A 172 -6.57 24.16 27.24
CA PHE A 172 -7.74 24.48 28.06
C PHE A 172 -7.96 25.99 28.17
N SER A 173 -9.23 26.39 28.08
CA SER A 173 -9.65 27.75 28.41
C SER A 173 -10.96 27.69 29.20
N LYS A 174 -11.24 28.72 30.01
CA LYS A 174 -12.51 28.83 30.75
C LYS A 174 -13.76 28.81 29.84
N ASN A 175 -13.58 29.07 28.54
CA ASN A 175 -14.65 29.06 27.54
C ASN A 175 -14.78 27.73 26.79
N MET A 176 -13.95 26.73 27.09
CA MET A 176 -14.06 25.41 26.49
C MET A 176 -15.39 24.77 26.87
N SER A 177 -16.18 24.37 25.87
CA SER A 177 -17.43 23.63 26.08
C SER A 177 -17.17 22.22 26.60
N VAL A 178 -18.14 21.60 27.28
CA VAL A 178 -18.09 20.18 27.68
C VAL A 178 -17.82 19.29 26.46
N GLU A 179 -18.49 19.53 25.32
CA GLU A 179 -18.27 18.75 24.09
C GLU A 179 -16.81 18.83 23.61
N ALA A 180 -16.24 20.04 23.54
CA ALA A 180 -14.85 20.22 23.13
C ALA A 180 -13.85 19.50 24.05
N TYR A 181 -14.09 19.50 25.37
CA TYR A 181 -13.27 18.77 26.33
C TYR A 181 -13.34 17.25 26.11
N PHE A 182 -14.55 16.69 25.96
CA PHE A 182 -14.74 15.25 25.72
C PHE A 182 -14.21 14.81 24.35
N LYS A 183 -14.35 15.65 23.32
CA LYS A 183 -13.73 15.42 22.00
C LYS A 183 -12.21 15.41 22.07
N ALA A 184 -11.59 16.22 22.92
CA ALA A 184 -10.14 16.20 23.11
C ALA A 184 -9.65 14.86 23.70
N LEU A 185 -10.50 14.18 24.50
CA LEU A 185 -10.28 12.84 25.03
C LEU A 185 -10.73 11.70 24.10
N ASP A 186 -11.26 12.01 22.90
CA ASP A 186 -11.86 11.04 21.98
C ASP A 186 -12.96 10.16 22.62
N LYS A 187 -13.71 10.75 23.57
CA LYS A 187 -14.87 10.11 24.18
C LYS A 187 -16.05 10.15 23.22
N ASN A 188 -16.87 9.11 23.23
CA ASN A 188 -18.03 9.02 22.34
C ASN A 188 -19.23 9.84 22.87
N ASP A 189 -20.25 10.03 22.02
CA ASP A 189 -21.45 10.80 22.36
C ASP A 189 -22.21 10.25 23.58
N LYS A 190 -22.16 8.93 23.82
CA LYS A 190 -22.84 8.29 24.95
C LYS A 190 -22.15 8.66 26.27
N GLU A 191 -20.82 8.61 26.33
CA GLU A 191 -20.06 9.02 27.52
C GLU A 191 -20.30 10.50 27.85
N LEU A 192 -20.34 11.35 26.82
CA LEU A 192 -20.70 12.77 26.95
C LEU A 192 -22.12 12.97 27.50
N GLU A 193 -23.10 12.22 26.99
CA GLU A 193 -24.49 12.27 27.47
C GLU A 193 -24.64 11.81 28.92
N GLU A 194 -23.95 10.74 29.30
CA GLU A 194 -23.92 10.24 30.67
C GLU A 194 -23.32 11.28 31.62
N PHE A 195 -22.22 11.94 31.23
CA PHE A 195 -21.64 13.04 31.98
C PHE A 195 -22.60 14.23 32.11
N CYS A 196 -23.22 14.65 31.00
CA CYS A 196 -24.16 15.77 31.01
C CYS A 196 -25.38 15.50 31.90
N LYS A 197 -25.90 14.28 31.87
CA LYS A 197 -27.00 13.84 32.74
C LYS A 197 -26.60 13.83 34.21
N ALA A 198 -25.42 13.31 34.55
CA ALA A 198 -24.93 13.24 35.92
C ALA A 198 -24.70 14.64 36.53
N ASN A 199 -24.28 15.60 35.71
CA ASN A 199 -23.93 16.95 36.15
C ASN A 199 -25.02 18.01 35.88
N ASN A 200 -26.17 17.60 35.34
CA ASN A 200 -27.28 18.47 34.94
C ASN A 200 -26.81 19.65 34.05
N CYS A 201 -26.03 19.34 33.01
CA CYS A 201 -25.53 20.31 32.03
C CYS A 201 -25.88 19.89 30.59
N ASN A 202 -25.56 20.74 29.62
CA ASN A 202 -25.63 20.41 28.19
C ASN A 202 -24.25 20.47 27.53
N ARG A 203 -24.17 20.02 26.27
CA ARG A 203 -22.93 19.91 25.49
C ARG A 203 -22.20 21.25 25.30
N ASP A 204 -22.96 22.34 25.22
CA ASP A 204 -22.47 23.71 24.98
C ASP A 204 -22.06 24.45 26.26
N PHE A 205 -22.35 23.90 27.44
CA PHE A 205 -21.94 24.51 28.71
C PHE A 205 -20.43 24.58 28.80
N ARG A 206 -19.91 25.61 29.50
CA ARG A 206 -18.48 25.72 29.77
C ARG A 206 -18.07 24.63 30.76
N TYR A 207 -17.11 23.79 30.40
CA TYR A 207 -16.62 22.72 31.27
C TYR A 207 -16.12 23.27 32.62
N PHE A 208 -15.49 24.45 32.59
CA PHE A 208 -15.05 25.16 33.79
C PHE A 208 -16.19 25.43 34.78
N ASP A 209 -17.37 25.84 34.31
CA ASP A 209 -18.51 26.15 35.20
C ASP A 209 -19.06 24.88 35.85
N VAL A 210 -19.17 23.81 35.04
CA VAL A 210 -19.65 22.50 35.51
C VAL A 210 -18.70 21.96 36.60
N PHE A 211 -17.40 21.95 36.32
CA PHE A 211 -16.39 21.47 37.26
C PHE A 211 -16.26 22.38 38.50
N SER A 212 -16.28 23.71 38.30
CA SER A 212 -16.18 24.68 39.40
C SER A 212 -17.33 24.54 40.39
N LYS A 213 -18.54 24.22 39.93
CA LYS A 213 -19.69 24.00 40.81
C LYS A 213 -19.41 22.84 41.77
N THR A 214 -19.03 21.68 41.24
CA THR A 214 -18.72 20.48 42.04
C THR A 214 -17.51 20.69 42.94
N ALA A 215 -16.49 21.43 42.48
CA ALA A 215 -15.32 21.73 43.29
C ALA A 215 -15.64 22.67 44.46
N LYS A 216 -16.44 23.72 44.23
CA LYS A 216 -16.85 24.69 45.27
C LYS A 216 -17.82 24.10 46.29
N GLU A 217 -18.60 23.09 45.92
CA GLU A 217 -19.41 22.31 46.87
C GLU A 217 -18.53 21.53 47.87
N LYS A 218 -17.32 21.11 47.46
CA LYS A 218 -16.36 20.40 48.32
C LYS A 218 -15.44 21.35 49.09
N ASP A 219 -14.98 22.41 48.43
CA ASP A 219 -14.13 23.45 49.01
C ASP A 219 -14.59 24.84 48.54
N PRO A 220 -15.37 25.57 49.36
CA PRO A 220 -15.87 26.90 49.00
C PRO A 220 -14.76 27.94 48.73
N ASN A 221 -13.53 27.72 49.19
CA ASN A 221 -12.42 28.65 49.06
C ASN A 221 -11.50 28.33 47.86
N ILE A 222 -11.83 27.31 47.05
CA ILE A 222 -11.01 26.92 45.91
C ILE A 222 -10.91 28.06 44.88
N THR A 223 -9.68 28.42 44.51
CA THR A 223 -9.44 29.48 43.52
C THR A 223 -9.63 28.98 42.08
N ASP A 224 -9.82 29.90 41.14
CA ASP A 224 -9.93 29.57 39.73
C ASP A 224 -8.66 28.88 39.19
N GLU A 225 -7.47 29.28 39.66
CA GLU A 225 -6.20 28.64 39.31
C GLU A 225 -6.13 27.19 39.81
N GLN A 226 -6.61 26.94 41.04
CA GLN A 226 -6.70 25.59 41.60
C GLN A 226 -7.71 24.74 40.82
N ILE A 227 -8.85 25.32 40.40
CA ILE A 227 -9.82 24.62 39.54
C ILE A 227 -9.18 24.26 38.19
N ILE A 228 -8.48 25.19 37.54
CA ILE A 228 -7.79 24.90 36.27
C ILE A 228 -6.76 23.79 36.45
N LYS A 229 -5.95 23.85 37.51
CA LYS A 229 -4.98 22.81 37.84
C LYS A 229 -5.68 21.45 38.01
N ASN A 230 -6.78 21.40 38.76
CA ASN A 230 -7.55 20.19 38.98
C ASN A 230 -8.15 19.63 37.67
N ILE A 231 -8.63 20.49 36.76
CA ILE A 231 -9.11 20.08 35.43
C ILE A 231 -7.97 19.47 34.61
N ILE A 232 -6.77 20.06 34.63
CA ILE A 232 -5.60 19.53 33.91
C ILE A 232 -5.18 18.19 34.52
N THR A 233 -5.18 18.06 35.84
CA THR A 233 -4.88 16.80 36.53
C THR A 233 -5.91 15.72 36.17
N ASP A 234 -7.21 16.03 36.22
CA ASP A 234 -8.31 15.15 35.81
C ASP A 234 -8.15 14.69 34.36
N TYR A 235 -7.92 15.65 33.45
CA TYR A 235 -7.63 15.36 32.04
C TYR A 235 -6.43 14.43 31.87
N THR A 236 -5.33 14.67 32.62
CA THR A 236 -4.12 13.87 32.54
C THR A 236 -4.37 12.44 33.04
N HIS A 237 -5.15 12.26 34.10
CA HIS A 237 -5.55 10.93 34.58
C HIS A 237 -6.41 10.18 33.55
N GLU A 238 -7.41 10.84 32.97
CA GLU A 238 -8.21 10.26 31.89
C GLU A 238 -7.34 9.92 30.68
N PHE A 239 -6.38 10.80 30.34
CA PHE A 239 -5.42 10.61 29.26
C PHE A 239 -4.51 9.39 29.50
N VAL A 240 -4.09 9.16 30.75
CA VAL A 240 -3.32 7.96 31.14
C VAL A 240 -4.17 6.70 30.97
N SER A 241 -5.42 6.70 31.44
CA SER A 241 -6.33 5.56 31.26
C SER A 241 -6.58 5.26 29.78
N ILE A 242 -6.69 6.32 28.98
CA ILE A 242 -6.73 6.27 27.52
C ILE A 242 -5.44 5.62 26.99
N CYS A 243 -4.25 6.07 27.40
CA CYS A 243 -2.99 5.48 26.98
C CYS A 243 -2.90 3.99 27.32
N ASP A 244 -3.34 3.56 28.50
CA ASP A 244 -3.35 2.15 28.90
C ASP A 244 -4.30 1.33 28.01
N ASN A 245 -5.54 1.78 27.85
CA ASN A 245 -6.56 1.11 27.01
C ASN A 245 -6.17 1.10 25.52
N TYR A 246 -5.60 2.19 25.02
CA TYR A 246 -5.18 2.36 23.63
C TYR A 246 -3.83 1.74 23.33
N SER A 247 -2.93 1.57 24.32
CA SER A 247 -1.65 0.90 24.12
C SER A 247 -1.82 -0.51 23.56
N MET A 248 -2.92 -1.19 23.90
CA MET A 248 -3.27 -2.49 23.32
C MET A 248 -3.99 -2.34 21.98
N ASN A 249 -5.03 -1.50 21.91
CA ASN A 249 -5.89 -1.39 20.73
C ASN A 249 -5.23 -0.67 19.54
N ILE A 250 -4.57 0.47 19.75
CA ILE A 250 -3.92 1.25 18.69
C ILE A 250 -2.66 0.55 18.21
N THR A 251 -1.92 -0.08 19.11
CA THR A 251 -0.80 -0.93 18.69
C THR A 251 -1.33 -2.08 17.85
N HIS A 252 -2.47 -2.70 18.22
CA HIS A 252 -3.09 -3.72 17.40
C HIS A 252 -3.54 -3.19 16.03
N GLU A 253 -4.23 -2.05 15.96
CA GLU A 253 -4.62 -1.41 14.71
C GLU A 253 -3.41 -1.07 13.83
N GLY A 254 -2.38 -0.42 14.40
CA GLY A 254 -1.14 -0.11 13.71
C GLY A 254 -0.41 -1.37 13.21
N LEU A 255 -0.43 -2.43 14.00
CA LEU A 255 0.08 -3.75 13.60
C LEU A 255 -0.73 -4.33 12.44
N MET A 256 -2.07 -4.30 12.49
CA MET A 256 -2.93 -4.81 11.42
C MET A 256 -2.79 -4.00 10.13
N ASP A 257 -2.64 -2.67 10.25
CA ASP A 257 -2.34 -1.77 9.13
C ASP A 257 -1.06 -2.21 8.41
N VAL A 258 0.01 -2.51 9.16
CA VAL A 258 1.27 -2.99 8.56
C VAL A 258 1.10 -4.37 7.97
N VAL A 259 0.51 -5.30 8.71
CA VAL A 259 0.28 -6.67 8.24
C VAL A 259 -0.49 -6.68 6.92
N SER A 260 -1.40 -5.73 6.70
CA SER A 260 -2.15 -5.61 5.45
C SER A 260 -1.27 -5.35 4.22
N ILE A 261 -0.16 -4.61 4.40
CA ILE A 261 0.77 -4.19 3.34
C ILE A 261 2.05 -5.03 3.25
N LEU A 262 2.32 -5.91 4.22
CA LEU A 262 3.47 -6.81 4.20
C LEU A 262 3.53 -7.68 2.92
N PRO A 263 4.72 -7.94 2.36
CA PRO A 263 4.96 -9.08 1.48
C PRO A 263 4.48 -10.41 2.08
N GLU A 264 4.00 -11.33 1.24
CA GLU A 264 3.36 -12.58 1.71
C GLU A 264 4.28 -13.46 2.57
N ASN A 265 5.57 -13.53 2.22
CA ASN A 265 6.55 -14.25 3.02
C ASN A 265 6.70 -13.64 4.42
N GLU A 266 6.63 -12.32 4.54
CA GLU A 266 6.74 -11.62 5.83
C GLU A 266 5.42 -11.67 6.62
N LYS A 267 4.25 -11.69 5.95
CA LYS A 267 2.97 -11.99 6.60
C LYS A 267 2.99 -13.37 7.25
N LYS A 268 3.54 -14.37 6.55
CA LYS A 268 3.69 -15.73 7.09
C LYS A 268 4.57 -15.72 8.34
N LEU A 269 5.75 -15.12 8.25
CA LEU A 269 6.67 -14.99 9.39
C LEU A 269 6.01 -14.23 10.55
N PHE A 270 5.26 -13.17 10.26
CA PHE A 270 4.50 -12.45 11.27
C PHE A 270 3.46 -13.34 11.96
N GLN A 271 2.67 -14.11 11.20
CA GLN A 271 1.66 -15.02 11.73
C GLN A 271 2.29 -16.13 12.59
N GLU A 272 3.43 -16.67 12.17
CA GLU A 272 4.21 -17.64 12.93
C GLU A 272 4.74 -17.03 14.23
N GLY A 273 5.29 -15.80 14.17
CA GLY A 273 5.70 -15.04 15.34
C GLY A 273 4.56 -14.79 16.32
N HIS A 274 3.39 -14.39 15.80
CA HIS A 274 2.20 -14.18 16.61
C HIS A 274 1.73 -15.47 17.28
N TYR A 275 1.73 -16.59 16.54
CA TYR A 275 1.40 -17.91 17.09
C TYR A 275 2.32 -18.29 18.25
N ILE A 276 3.64 -18.10 18.11
CA ILE A 276 4.61 -18.37 19.18
C ILE A 276 4.30 -17.54 20.42
N GLN A 277 3.94 -16.27 20.24
CA GLN A 277 3.67 -15.36 21.35
C GLN A 277 2.35 -15.65 22.07
N THR A 278 1.29 -15.94 21.35
CA THR A 278 -0.03 -16.21 21.95
C THR A 278 -0.17 -17.65 22.44
N GLY A 279 0.61 -18.57 21.87
CA GLY A 279 0.48 -20.01 22.11
C GLY A 279 -0.77 -20.64 21.48
N SER A 280 -1.54 -19.87 20.71
CA SER A 280 -2.86 -20.24 20.18
C SER A 280 -2.85 -20.35 18.66
N ARG A 281 -3.31 -21.50 18.14
CA ARG A 281 -3.53 -21.71 16.70
C ARG A 281 -5.04 -21.73 16.40
N PRO A 282 -5.56 -20.89 15.47
CA PRO A 282 -6.94 -20.98 15.03
C PRO A 282 -7.20 -22.34 14.37
N VAL A 283 -8.34 -22.95 14.70
CA VAL A 283 -8.83 -24.19 14.14
C VAL A 283 -10.01 -23.84 13.22
N ASP A 284 -9.79 -23.95 11.92
CA ASP A 284 -10.80 -23.76 10.85
C ASP A 284 -11.19 -22.32 10.48
N ASP A 285 -10.22 -21.38 10.49
CA ASP A 285 -10.45 -19.96 10.12
C ASP A 285 -11.42 -19.21 11.07
N ASP A 286 -11.87 -19.82 12.18
CA ASP A 286 -12.67 -19.18 13.22
C ASP A 286 -11.77 -18.70 14.37
N PRO A 287 -11.62 -17.38 14.60
CA PRO A 287 -10.77 -16.86 15.65
C PRO A 287 -11.26 -17.18 17.07
N ASN A 288 -12.51 -17.65 17.22
CA ASN A 288 -13.06 -18.08 18.51
C ASN A 288 -12.83 -19.57 18.79
N HIS A 289 -12.21 -20.29 17.85
CA HIS A 289 -11.97 -21.72 17.93
C HIS A 289 -10.46 -21.95 17.87
N ASP A 290 -9.77 -21.80 19.00
CA ASP A 290 -8.34 -21.99 19.12
C ASP A 290 -7.98 -23.14 20.06
N ILE A 291 -6.84 -23.79 19.79
CA ILE A 291 -6.27 -24.79 20.69
C ILE A 291 -4.88 -24.32 21.12
N SER A 292 -4.72 -24.16 22.43
CA SER A 292 -3.48 -23.75 23.09
C SER A 292 -2.53 -24.93 23.30
N ILE A 293 -2.08 -25.56 22.21
CA ILE A 293 -1.21 -26.75 22.30
C ILE A 293 0.11 -26.43 23.02
N MET A 294 0.66 -25.22 22.85
CA MET A 294 1.90 -24.81 23.52
C MET A 294 1.78 -24.69 25.04
N LYS A 295 0.62 -24.26 25.54
CA LYS A 295 0.37 -23.99 26.96
C LYS A 295 -0.13 -25.22 27.72
N GLY A 296 -0.43 -26.30 27.01
CA GLY A 296 -0.91 -27.55 27.62
C GLY A 296 -2.34 -27.47 28.15
N ASP A 297 -3.09 -26.45 27.74
CA ASP A 297 -4.48 -26.21 28.10
C ASP A 297 -5.37 -26.21 26.85
N ASN A 298 -6.68 -26.26 27.07
CA ASN A 298 -7.66 -26.45 26.01
C ASN A 298 -8.80 -25.44 26.11
N VAL A 299 -8.67 -24.35 25.34
CA VAL A 299 -9.62 -23.24 25.39
C VAL A 299 -10.87 -23.54 24.55
N ALA A 300 -10.76 -24.34 23.49
CA ALA A 300 -11.92 -24.88 22.75
C ALA A 300 -11.66 -26.29 22.19
N LEU A 301 -12.15 -27.30 22.89
CA LEU A 301 -12.12 -28.68 22.40
C LEU A 301 -13.03 -28.85 21.17
N GLY A 302 -12.58 -29.63 20.19
CA GLY A 302 -13.20 -29.79 18.88
C GLY A 302 -14.70 -30.12 18.88
N LYS A 303 -15.33 -29.97 17.70
CA LYS A 303 -16.80 -30.02 17.52
C LYS A 303 -17.38 -31.42 17.70
N SER A 304 -16.53 -32.46 17.82
CA SER A 304 -16.94 -33.85 17.97
C SER A 304 -16.03 -34.65 18.91
N VAL A 305 -16.55 -35.67 19.58
CA VAL A 305 -15.80 -36.54 20.52
C VAL A 305 -14.51 -37.13 19.89
N PRO A 306 -14.52 -37.67 18.64
CA PRO A 306 -13.29 -38.20 18.04
C PRO A 306 -12.22 -37.12 17.79
N GLU A 307 -12.65 -35.90 17.48
CA GLU A 307 -11.77 -34.76 17.31
C GLU A 307 -11.17 -34.32 18.65
N GLN A 308 -12.00 -34.29 19.71
CA GLN A 308 -11.57 -34.02 21.08
C GLN A 308 -10.54 -35.03 21.59
N ASP A 309 -10.76 -36.32 21.32
CA ASP A 309 -9.81 -37.39 21.68
C ASP A 309 -8.50 -37.27 20.92
N ALA A 310 -8.55 -36.93 19.62
CA ALA A 310 -7.37 -36.72 18.81
C ALA A 310 -6.56 -35.51 19.29
N ILE A 311 -7.23 -34.40 19.64
CA ILE A 311 -6.61 -33.21 20.22
C ILE A 311 -5.97 -33.53 21.58
N SER A 312 -6.69 -34.23 22.45
CA SER A 312 -6.20 -34.61 23.78
C SER A 312 -4.94 -35.46 23.70
N LYS A 313 -4.92 -36.47 22.80
CA LYS A 313 -3.72 -37.29 22.57
C LYS A 313 -2.53 -36.46 22.05
N LYS A 314 -2.78 -35.47 21.19
CA LYS A 314 -1.73 -34.55 20.72
C LYS A 314 -1.17 -33.71 21.86
N ILE A 315 -2.03 -33.18 22.74
CA ILE A 315 -1.62 -32.40 23.92
C ILE A 315 -0.79 -33.27 24.86
N THR A 316 -1.27 -34.46 25.23
CA THR A 316 -0.52 -35.38 26.11
C THR A 316 0.85 -35.75 25.53
N GLY A 317 0.90 -36.17 24.25
CA GLY A 317 2.17 -36.52 23.62
C GLY A 317 3.15 -35.36 23.52
N PHE A 318 2.64 -34.13 23.38
CA PHE A 318 3.45 -32.92 23.38
C PHE A 318 3.97 -32.55 24.78
N THR A 319 3.13 -32.62 25.81
CA THR A 319 3.51 -32.41 27.21
C THR A 319 4.57 -33.42 27.66
N ASP A 320 4.42 -34.69 27.29
CA ASP A 320 5.42 -35.73 27.56
C ASP A 320 6.77 -35.40 26.92
N TRP A 321 6.76 -34.92 25.68
CA TRP A 321 7.96 -34.50 24.97
C TRP A 321 8.63 -33.29 25.65
N ILE A 322 7.87 -32.27 26.06
CA ILE A 322 8.38 -31.11 26.79
C ILE A 322 9.16 -31.57 28.03
N ASN A 323 8.56 -32.46 28.82
CA ASN A 323 9.14 -32.92 30.08
C ASN A 323 10.35 -33.84 29.90
N LYS A 324 10.38 -34.65 28.82
CA LYS A 324 11.48 -35.59 28.57
C LYS A 324 12.69 -34.95 27.89
N GLU A 325 12.47 -34.06 26.92
CA GLU A 325 13.57 -33.51 26.10
C GLU A 325 13.40 -32.04 25.72
N GLY A 326 12.16 -31.52 25.63
CA GLY A 326 11.91 -30.17 25.13
C GLY A 326 12.60 -29.08 25.95
N LYS A 327 12.53 -29.17 27.29
CA LYS A 327 13.19 -28.21 28.20
C LYS A 327 14.71 -28.17 27.98
N ALA A 328 15.37 -29.33 28.00
CA ALA A 328 16.81 -29.42 27.80
C ALA A 328 17.25 -28.86 26.43
N LYS A 329 16.48 -29.13 25.36
CA LYS A 329 16.73 -28.57 24.03
C LYS A 329 16.52 -27.05 23.99
N ALA A 330 15.52 -26.53 24.70
CA ALA A 330 15.30 -25.09 24.80
C ALA A 330 16.47 -24.41 25.54
N ASP A 331 16.97 -25.00 26.63
CA ASP A 331 18.12 -24.50 27.38
C ASP A 331 19.42 -24.52 26.56
N GLU A 332 19.63 -25.58 25.77
CA GLU A 332 20.74 -25.67 24.81
C GLU A 332 20.65 -24.56 23.76
N LEU A 333 19.47 -24.35 23.17
CA LEU A 333 19.22 -23.28 22.21
C LEU A 333 19.44 -21.91 22.83
N SER A 334 18.95 -21.66 24.05
CA SER A 334 19.19 -20.43 24.80
C SER A 334 20.68 -20.16 24.96
N SER A 335 21.42 -21.17 25.43
CA SER A 335 22.87 -21.05 25.65
C SER A 335 23.62 -20.75 24.35
N LYS A 336 23.22 -21.38 23.24
CA LYS A 336 23.81 -21.14 21.92
C LYS A 336 23.47 -19.76 21.36
N ASN A 337 22.25 -19.28 21.62
CA ASN A 337 21.74 -18.03 21.06
C ASN A 337 22.19 -16.80 21.86
N ALA A 338 22.35 -16.91 23.18
CA ALA A 338 22.65 -15.79 24.07
C ALA A 338 23.89 -15.01 23.63
N ASP A 339 25.02 -15.68 23.39
CA ASP A 339 26.26 -15.04 22.93
C ASP A 339 26.09 -14.34 21.57
N ALA A 340 25.42 -15.01 20.64
CA ALA A 340 25.20 -14.48 19.29
C ALA A 340 24.27 -13.26 19.30
N ILE A 341 23.24 -13.27 20.17
CA ILE A 341 22.30 -12.18 20.34
C ILE A 341 22.98 -10.99 21.01
N THR A 342 23.70 -11.22 22.11
CA THR A 342 24.48 -10.20 22.82
C THR A 342 25.48 -9.55 21.87
N ALA A 343 26.26 -10.33 21.12
CA ALA A 343 27.19 -9.79 20.13
C ALA A 343 26.48 -8.97 19.03
N ASN A 344 25.31 -9.44 18.54
CA ASN A 344 24.55 -8.71 17.54
C ASN A 344 23.99 -7.38 18.06
N PHE A 345 23.52 -7.37 19.31
CA PHE A 345 23.04 -6.15 19.95
C PHE A 345 24.18 -5.18 20.23
N GLU A 346 25.30 -5.63 20.81
CA GLU A 346 26.47 -4.79 21.04
C GLU A 346 27.00 -4.17 19.73
N GLU A 347 27.14 -4.99 18.68
CA GLU A 347 27.59 -4.52 17.37
C GLU A 347 26.69 -3.38 16.88
N ARG A 348 25.37 -3.51 17.01
CA ARG A 348 24.41 -2.51 16.55
C ARG A 348 24.39 -1.28 17.45
N LEU A 349 24.21 -1.47 18.76
CA LEU A 349 24.04 -0.41 19.77
C LEU A 349 25.27 0.47 19.90
N PHE A 350 26.46 -0.09 19.71
CA PHE A 350 27.73 0.64 19.86
C PHE A 350 28.43 0.92 18.53
N SER A 351 27.78 0.66 17.39
CA SER A 351 28.34 0.92 16.06
C SER A 351 28.58 2.41 15.77
N GLY A 352 27.85 3.30 16.45
CA GLY A 352 27.76 4.71 16.07
C GLY A 352 27.09 4.93 14.71
N LYS A 353 26.39 3.92 14.16
CA LYS A 353 25.67 3.99 12.88
C LYS A 353 24.15 4.07 13.11
N ASN A 354 23.43 4.62 12.14
CA ASN A 354 21.97 4.58 12.16
C ASN A 354 21.48 3.12 12.10
N MET A 355 20.42 2.79 12.84
CA MET A 355 19.85 1.44 12.93
C MET A 355 19.14 0.98 11.65
N GLY A 356 18.83 1.92 10.75
CA GLY A 356 18.21 1.68 9.46
C GLY A 356 16.80 1.11 9.59
N ALA A 357 16.08 1.40 10.68
CA ALA A 357 14.69 0.95 10.77
C ALA A 357 13.89 1.60 9.64
N ARG A 358 14.09 2.89 9.37
CA ARG A 358 13.48 3.61 8.24
C ARG A 358 13.84 3.07 6.85
N ASP A 359 15.07 2.63 6.64
CA ASP A 359 15.56 2.14 5.34
C ASP A 359 15.06 0.72 4.99
N ASN A 360 14.49 0.03 5.97
CA ASN A 360 13.91 -1.27 5.72
C ASN A 360 12.67 -1.12 4.83
N ALA A 361 12.61 -1.91 3.76
CA ALA A 361 11.50 -1.96 2.81
C ALA A 361 10.11 -2.04 3.50
N LEU A 362 10.01 -2.76 4.62
CA LEU A 362 8.81 -2.91 5.45
C LEU A 362 8.26 -1.58 5.98
N LEU A 363 9.11 -0.77 6.61
CA LEU A 363 8.71 0.52 7.19
C LEU A 363 8.69 1.61 6.13
N SER A 364 9.48 1.44 5.06
CA SER A 364 9.54 2.34 3.92
C SER A 364 8.17 2.58 3.28
N GLU A 365 7.34 1.54 3.12
CA GLU A 365 5.96 1.65 2.61
C GLU A 365 5.06 2.52 3.48
N ILE A 366 5.28 2.52 4.80
CA ILE A 366 4.54 3.34 5.74
C ILE A 366 4.86 4.82 5.49
N TYR A 367 6.15 5.13 5.34
CA TYR A 367 6.62 6.47 5.02
C TYR A 367 6.26 6.92 3.62
N LYS A 368 5.97 6.00 2.69
CA LYS A 368 5.45 6.40 1.38
C LYS A 368 4.20 7.24 1.54
N LYS A 369 3.29 6.96 2.48
CA LYS A 369 2.10 7.81 2.69
C LYS A 369 2.44 9.26 3.06
N GLU A 370 3.51 9.47 3.82
CA GLU A 370 4.01 10.81 4.18
C GLU A 370 4.75 11.51 3.01
N ILE A 371 5.14 10.73 2.00
CA ILE A 371 5.85 11.18 0.79
C ILE A 371 4.94 11.25 -0.43
N ILE A 372 3.79 10.56 -0.43
CA ILE A 372 2.84 10.43 -1.55
C ILE A 372 2.34 11.79 -2.05
N ASN A 373 2.44 12.84 -1.22
CA ASN A 373 2.09 14.19 -1.63
C ASN A 373 3.11 14.83 -2.59
N SER A 374 4.34 14.35 -2.66
CA SER A 374 5.38 14.87 -3.54
C SER A 374 5.32 14.17 -4.90
N ASP A 375 4.95 14.87 -5.98
CA ASP A 375 4.93 14.30 -7.33
C ASP A 375 6.35 14.23 -7.92
N PRO A 376 6.90 13.03 -8.21
CA PRO A 376 8.26 12.90 -8.76
C PRO A 376 8.46 13.66 -10.08
N SER A 377 7.40 13.76 -10.90
CA SER A 377 7.44 14.49 -12.17
C SER A 377 7.59 15.99 -11.94
N PHE A 378 6.91 16.52 -10.91
CA PHE A 378 7.05 17.90 -10.51
C PHE A 378 8.47 18.17 -9.98
N LEU A 379 8.97 17.35 -9.05
CA LEU A 379 10.30 17.52 -8.47
C LEU A 379 11.41 17.47 -9.53
N ASN A 380 11.32 16.53 -10.48
CA ASN A 380 12.24 16.46 -11.62
C ASN A 380 12.11 17.67 -12.55
N GLY A 381 10.89 18.13 -12.81
CA GLY A 381 10.63 19.34 -13.57
C GLY A 381 11.33 20.55 -12.96
N VAL A 382 11.15 20.78 -11.65
CA VAL A 382 11.84 21.84 -10.90
C VAL A 382 13.36 21.67 -10.96
N TYR A 383 13.88 20.46 -10.72
CA TYR A 383 15.32 20.17 -10.78
C TYR A 383 15.92 20.60 -12.11
N HIS A 384 15.28 20.22 -13.21
CA HIS A 384 15.75 20.57 -14.54
C HIS A 384 15.60 22.04 -14.88
N ASP A 385 14.55 22.68 -14.38
CA ASP A 385 14.32 24.11 -14.55
C ASP A 385 15.35 24.95 -13.77
N LEU A 386 15.79 24.46 -12.60
CA LEU A 386 16.90 25.01 -11.82
C LEU A 386 18.25 24.82 -12.53
N GLU A 387 18.55 23.63 -13.06
CA GLU A 387 19.77 23.38 -13.84
C GLU A 387 19.84 24.26 -15.10
N ASN A 388 18.71 24.46 -15.77
CA ASN A 388 18.63 25.27 -16.98
C ASN A 388 18.72 26.77 -16.69
N SER A 389 18.34 27.24 -15.49
CA SER A 389 18.35 28.66 -15.13
C SER A 389 19.71 29.35 -15.26
N ALA A 390 20.82 28.58 -15.29
CA ALA A 390 22.18 29.08 -15.45
C ALA A 390 22.69 29.11 -16.90
N LYS A 391 22.09 28.29 -17.79
CA LYS A 391 22.64 28.03 -19.12
C LYS A 391 22.67 29.33 -19.93
N GLY A 392 23.85 29.68 -20.45
CA GLY A 392 24.07 30.92 -21.22
C GLY A 392 24.44 32.14 -20.37
N THR A 393 24.52 32.03 -19.04
CA THR A 393 24.99 33.13 -18.17
C THR A 393 26.46 32.92 -17.77
N LYS A 394 27.26 33.99 -17.69
CA LYS A 394 28.64 33.94 -17.14
C LYS A 394 28.68 33.79 -15.60
N HIS A 395 27.54 33.53 -14.96
CA HIS A 395 27.43 33.53 -13.51
C HIS A 395 27.81 32.17 -12.92
N LYS A 396 28.74 32.18 -11.95
CA LYS A 396 29.03 31.00 -11.12
C LYS A 396 27.89 30.76 -10.12
N ASN A 397 27.55 29.49 -9.94
CA ASN A 397 26.61 29.10 -8.89
C ASN A 397 27.22 29.36 -7.51
N THR A 398 26.34 29.64 -6.54
CA THR A 398 26.73 29.69 -5.13
C THR A 398 26.78 28.29 -4.55
N ILE A 399 27.66 28.02 -3.58
CA ILE A 399 27.75 26.72 -2.89
C ILE A 399 26.38 26.26 -2.35
N ALA A 400 25.60 27.16 -1.75
CA ALA A 400 24.27 26.85 -1.24
C ALA A 400 23.28 26.40 -2.35
N PHE A 401 23.42 26.94 -3.57
CA PHE A 401 22.59 26.56 -4.71
C PHE A 401 22.95 25.16 -5.20
N ASP A 402 24.24 24.89 -5.41
CA ASP A 402 24.69 23.59 -5.88
C ASP A 402 24.35 22.48 -4.88
N LYS A 403 24.47 22.78 -3.58
CA LYS A 403 24.04 21.88 -2.50
C LYS A 403 22.54 21.58 -2.59
N MET A 404 21.69 22.61 -2.64
CA MET A 404 20.23 22.46 -2.78
C MET A 404 19.84 21.62 -4.00
N VAL A 405 20.44 21.87 -5.17
CA VAL A 405 20.14 21.14 -6.41
C VAL A 405 20.56 19.67 -6.32
N ASN A 406 21.72 19.37 -5.73
CA ASN A 406 22.16 18.00 -5.50
C ASN A 406 21.22 17.26 -4.54
N THR A 407 20.84 17.90 -3.42
CA THR A 407 19.90 17.35 -2.45
C THR A 407 18.52 17.10 -3.08
N LEU A 408 18.03 18.01 -3.95
CA LEU A 408 16.78 17.83 -4.70
C LEU A 408 16.85 16.62 -5.64
N ARG A 409 17.95 16.45 -6.37
CA ARG A 409 18.16 15.30 -7.26
C ARG A 409 18.13 13.98 -6.50
N GLU A 410 18.84 13.92 -5.37
CA GLU A 410 18.87 12.75 -4.50
C GLU A 410 17.48 12.45 -3.92
N TYR A 411 16.78 13.47 -3.41
CA TYR A 411 15.42 13.31 -2.90
C TYR A 411 14.50 12.76 -3.99
N THR A 412 14.52 13.35 -5.18
CA THR A 412 13.66 12.94 -6.31
C THR A 412 13.93 11.49 -6.72
N PHE A 413 15.19 11.08 -6.75
CA PHE A 413 15.56 9.69 -6.99
C PHE A 413 14.99 8.74 -5.94
N LEU A 414 15.13 9.08 -4.65
CA LEU A 414 14.64 8.25 -3.55
C LEU A 414 13.10 8.14 -3.54
N VAL A 415 12.40 9.24 -3.85
CA VAL A 415 10.94 9.23 -4.03
C VAL A 415 10.56 8.32 -5.20
N LYS A 416 11.24 8.42 -6.35
CA LYS A 416 10.97 7.58 -7.54
C LYS A 416 11.29 6.11 -7.30
N ALA A 417 12.31 5.81 -6.49
CA ALA A 417 12.69 4.45 -6.10
C ALA A 417 11.76 3.84 -5.03
N GLY A 418 10.88 4.64 -4.42
CA GLY A 418 10.02 4.19 -3.32
C GLY A 418 10.78 3.96 -2.02
N SER A 419 11.94 4.60 -1.84
CA SER A 419 12.76 4.52 -0.63
C SER A 419 12.26 5.48 0.44
N GLY A 420 11.04 5.24 0.93
CA GLY A 420 10.28 6.09 1.85
C GLY A 420 11.10 6.63 3.03
N GLY A 421 11.74 5.77 3.83
CA GLY A 421 12.52 6.23 4.99
C GLY A 421 13.66 7.19 4.62
N THR A 422 14.56 6.77 3.74
CA THR A 422 15.68 7.58 3.26
C THR A 422 15.22 8.86 2.55
N ALA A 423 14.11 8.79 1.81
CA ALA A 423 13.51 9.94 1.15
C ALA A 423 13.01 10.97 2.17
N LEU A 424 12.44 10.54 3.30
CA LEU A 424 11.97 11.44 4.36
C LEU A 424 13.13 12.21 5.02
N ASP A 425 14.26 11.56 5.26
CA ASP A 425 15.45 12.23 5.79
C ASP A 425 16.00 13.23 4.77
N LYS A 426 16.09 12.80 3.50
CA LYS A 426 16.53 13.68 2.41
C LYS A 426 15.57 14.85 2.16
N LYS A 427 14.28 14.70 2.49
CA LYS A 427 13.29 15.79 2.48
C LYS A 427 13.64 16.88 3.50
N GLN A 428 14.07 16.50 4.70
CA GLN A 428 14.49 17.47 5.73
C GLN A 428 15.79 18.17 5.35
N ASP A 429 16.76 17.44 4.80
CA ASP A 429 17.97 18.03 4.21
C ASP A 429 17.62 19.04 3.11
N LEU A 430 16.66 18.68 2.24
CA LEU A 430 16.21 19.55 1.16
C LEU A 430 15.56 20.83 1.70
N ILE A 431 14.70 20.72 2.72
CA ILE A 431 14.11 21.90 3.39
C ILE A 431 15.23 22.80 3.92
N LYS A 432 16.20 22.24 4.65
CA LYS A 432 17.33 22.98 5.22
C LYS A 432 18.18 23.66 4.14
N ASP A 433 18.48 22.97 3.06
CA ASP A 433 19.31 23.50 1.97
C ASP A 433 18.57 24.56 1.16
N CYS A 434 17.26 24.39 0.93
CA CYS A 434 16.40 25.43 0.34
C CYS A 434 16.35 26.68 1.24
N LEU A 435 16.10 26.52 2.54
CA LEU A 435 16.08 27.63 3.51
C LEU A 435 17.43 28.35 3.58
N SER A 436 18.54 27.60 3.59
CA SER A 436 19.89 28.16 3.54
C SER A 436 20.12 28.94 2.25
N TYR A 437 19.67 28.42 1.10
CA TYR A 437 19.75 29.12 -0.17
C TYR A 437 18.94 30.42 -0.19
N ILE A 438 17.73 30.46 0.37
CA ILE A 438 16.90 31.67 0.32
C ILE A 438 17.19 32.68 1.45
N GLY A 439 17.90 32.29 2.51
CA GLY A 439 18.07 33.07 3.76
C GLY A 439 18.58 34.49 3.56
N ASP A 440 19.69 34.67 2.84
CA ASP A 440 20.29 35.97 2.49
C ASP A 440 19.50 36.73 1.40
N LYS A 441 18.48 36.10 0.83
CA LYS A 441 17.65 36.61 -0.27
C LYS A 441 16.25 37.00 0.20
N MET A 442 15.88 36.75 1.45
CA MET A 442 14.54 37.04 1.97
C MET A 442 14.22 38.54 1.97
N GLY A 443 15.18 39.41 2.29
CA GLY A 443 14.95 40.86 2.50
C GLY A 443 14.88 41.72 1.24
N ARG A 444 15.11 41.17 0.04
CA ARG A 444 15.04 41.94 -1.22
C ARG A 444 14.57 41.09 -2.39
N VAL A 445 13.82 41.70 -3.31
CA VAL A 445 13.48 41.08 -4.59
C VAL A 445 14.73 41.03 -5.47
N ARG A 446 14.93 39.93 -6.20
CA ARG A 446 16.13 39.76 -7.01
C ARG A 446 15.98 40.57 -8.29
N THR A 447 16.94 41.44 -8.55
CA THR A 447 16.94 42.32 -9.74
C THR A 447 17.18 41.56 -11.04
N LYS A 448 17.88 40.42 -10.98
CA LYS A 448 18.18 39.58 -12.14
C LYS A 448 17.14 38.48 -12.29
N ALA A 449 16.55 38.37 -13.48
CA ALA A 449 15.51 37.39 -13.79
C ALA A 449 15.89 35.94 -13.41
N TYR A 450 17.10 35.49 -13.77
CA TYR A 450 17.54 34.13 -13.41
C TYR A 450 17.64 33.92 -11.89
N GLY A 451 18.02 34.96 -11.15
CA GLY A 451 18.16 34.90 -9.70
C GLY A 451 16.80 34.92 -9.00
N GLN A 452 15.83 35.62 -9.56
CA GLN A 452 14.44 35.62 -9.10
C GLN A 452 13.80 34.26 -9.35
N LYS A 453 13.96 33.73 -10.56
CA LYS A 453 13.48 32.40 -10.93
C LYS A 453 13.95 31.30 -9.96
N ARG A 454 15.27 31.23 -9.67
CA ARG A 454 15.80 30.24 -8.71
C ARG A 454 15.23 30.40 -7.30
N PHE A 455 14.94 31.63 -6.89
CA PHE A 455 14.31 31.90 -5.59
C PHE A 455 12.85 31.39 -5.59
N ASP A 456 12.11 31.64 -6.67
CA ASP A 456 10.72 31.21 -6.81
C ASP A 456 10.62 29.68 -6.91
N ASP A 457 11.52 29.03 -7.66
CA ASP A 457 11.61 27.57 -7.76
C ASP A 457 11.93 26.93 -6.39
N ALA A 458 12.82 27.54 -5.60
CA ALA A 458 13.12 27.08 -4.24
C ALA A 458 11.90 27.21 -3.31
N LEU A 459 11.12 28.29 -3.43
CA LEU A 459 9.85 28.43 -2.71
C LEU A 459 8.81 27.42 -3.18
N LEU A 460 8.78 27.07 -4.46
CA LEU A 460 7.87 26.07 -5.00
C LEU A 460 8.17 24.69 -4.43
N ILE A 461 9.45 24.31 -4.31
CA ILE A 461 9.89 23.09 -3.60
C ILE A 461 9.41 23.13 -2.15
N LEU A 462 9.74 24.20 -1.41
CA LEU A 462 9.36 24.34 -0.01
C LEU A 462 7.83 24.27 0.19
N SER A 463 7.07 24.82 -0.75
CA SER A 463 5.61 24.75 -0.72
C SER A 463 5.13 23.30 -0.80
N ASP A 464 5.77 22.45 -1.61
CA ASP A 464 5.40 21.04 -1.81
C ASP A 464 5.79 20.17 -0.61
N ILE A 465 6.96 20.43 0.00
CA ILE A 465 7.53 19.53 1.01
C ILE A 465 7.38 20.00 2.47
N MET A 466 7.16 21.29 2.76
CA MET A 466 6.96 21.77 4.13
C MET A 466 5.50 21.64 4.58
N PRO A 467 5.24 21.51 5.90
CA PRO A 467 3.90 21.73 6.44
C PRO A 467 3.35 23.11 6.06
N GLU A 468 2.08 23.17 5.67
CA GLU A 468 1.44 24.40 5.18
C GLU A 468 1.58 25.58 6.16
N LYS A 469 1.37 25.33 7.46
CA LYS A 469 1.52 26.36 8.51
C LYS A 469 2.92 26.97 8.52
N ASP A 470 3.95 26.14 8.43
CA ASP A 470 5.35 26.58 8.48
C ASP A 470 5.73 27.33 7.21
N PHE A 471 5.27 26.85 6.06
CA PHE A 471 5.47 27.55 4.79
C PHE A 471 4.75 28.90 4.76
N ARG A 472 3.53 29.00 5.30
CA ARG A 472 2.80 30.28 5.42
C ARG A 472 3.55 31.26 6.33
N ASN A 473 4.10 30.79 7.45
CA ASN A 473 4.94 31.59 8.34
C ASN A 473 6.24 32.06 7.65
N LEU A 474 6.86 31.21 6.82
CA LEU A 474 8.00 31.56 6.01
C LEU A 474 7.66 32.69 5.02
N ILE A 475 6.54 32.59 4.30
CA ILE A 475 6.07 33.65 3.39
C ILE A 475 5.82 34.96 4.15
N GLY A 476 5.18 34.89 5.32
CA GLY A 476 4.99 36.05 6.19
C GLY A 476 6.31 36.71 6.59
N THR A 477 7.32 35.91 6.93
CA THR A 477 8.66 36.37 7.27
C THR A 477 9.35 37.05 6.09
N ILE A 478 9.22 36.50 4.88
CA ILE A 478 9.78 37.10 3.65
C ILE A 478 9.10 38.45 3.37
N ASN A 479 7.77 38.51 3.41
CA ASN A 479 7.04 39.76 3.17
C ASN A 479 7.37 40.83 4.22
N ALA A 480 7.48 40.46 5.50
CA ALA A 480 7.91 41.35 6.57
C ALA A 480 9.33 41.90 6.34
N LYS A 481 10.29 41.03 6.02
CA LYS A 481 11.67 41.43 5.70
C LYS A 481 11.78 42.31 4.45
N ARG A 482 10.88 42.17 3.49
CA ARG A 482 10.79 43.02 2.29
C ARG A 482 10.08 44.35 2.53
N GLY A 483 9.40 44.52 3.68
CA GLY A 483 8.46 45.62 3.89
C GLY A 483 7.29 45.61 2.89
N ALA A 484 6.98 44.46 2.31
CA ALA A 484 5.96 44.34 1.26
C ALA A 484 4.56 44.22 1.87
N LYS A 485 3.62 45.03 1.38
CA LYS A 485 2.20 44.99 1.78
C LYS A 485 1.35 44.35 0.68
N PRO A 486 0.18 43.75 0.99
CA PRO A 486 -0.75 43.24 -0.01
C PRO A 486 -0.99 44.26 -1.14
N GLY A 487 -0.95 43.79 -2.39
CA GLY A 487 -1.06 44.64 -3.59
C GLY A 487 0.28 45.21 -4.12
N ASN A 488 1.38 45.10 -3.38
CA ASN A 488 2.72 45.45 -3.87
C ASN A 488 3.26 44.32 -4.77
N SER A 489 3.95 44.66 -5.86
CA SER A 489 4.62 43.68 -6.75
C SER A 489 5.64 42.78 -6.04
N ASN A 490 6.15 43.22 -4.90
CA ASN A 490 7.14 42.49 -4.08
C ASN A 490 6.49 41.59 -3.03
N TYR A 491 5.17 41.70 -2.84
CA TYR A 491 4.39 40.91 -1.90
C TYR A 491 4.06 39.54 -2.50
N ILE A 492 4.39 38.49 -1.75
CA ILE A 492 4.04 37.13 -2.11
C ILE A 492 2.70 36.81 -1.45
N ASP A 493 1.66 36.70 -2.26
CA ASP A 493 0.33 36.27 -1.83
C ASP A 493 0.27 34.74 -1.80
N TYR A 494 0.24 34.16 -0.58
CA TYR A 494 0.19 32.71 -0.39
C TYR A 494 -1.04 32.09 -1.05
N ASP A 495 -2.22 32.65 -0.80
CA ASP A 495 -3.50 32.09 -1.25
C ASP A 495 -3.60 32.14 -2.78
N LYS A 496 -3.08 33.19 -3.41
CA LYS A 496 -3.07 33.31 -4.86
C LYS A 496 -1.98 32.47 -5.55
N THR A 497 -0.82 32.33 -4.92
CA THR A 497 0.38 31.77 -5.60
C THR A 497 0.53 30.27 -5.35
N TYR A 498 0.20 29.80 -4.14
CA TYR A 498 0.56 28.45 -3.68
C TYR A 498 -0.62 27.61 -3.19
N LYS A 499 -1.83 28.15 -3.03
CA LYS A 499 -2.99 27.37 -2.57
C LYS A 499 -3.47 26.38 -3.64
N ASP A 500 -3.60 26.87 -4.87
CA ASP A 500 -4.11 26.07 -5.99
C ASP A 500 -2.99 25.45 -6.82
N LYS A 501 -2.08 24.70 -6.17
CA LYS A 501 -0.91 24.08 -6.82
C LYS A 501 -1.30 23.26 -8.05
N TYR A 502 -2.48 22.65 -8.06
CA TYR A 502 -2.96 21.79 -9.15
C TYR A 502 -3.87 22.48 -10.17
N ALA A 503 -4.14 23.79 -10.05
CA ALA A 503 -4.94 24.50 -11.04
C ALA A 503 -4.25 24.46 -12.42
N LYS A 504 -5.06 24.33 -13.48
CA LYS A 504 -4.56 24.37 -14.85
C LYS A 504 -3.92 25.73 -15.13
N GLY A 505 -2.66 25.74 -15.54
CA GLY A 505 -1.87 26.97 -15.74
C GLY A 505 -1.10 27.44 -14.52
N SER A 506 -1.10 26.70 -13.41
CA SER A 506 -0.14 26.93 -12.33
C SER A 506 1.27 26.54 -12.78
N ARG A 507 2.30 27.22 -12.26
CA ARG A 507 3.70 26.87 -12.54
C ARG A 507 4.02 25.42 -12.18
N TYR A 508 3.41 24.91 -11.13
CA TYR A 508 3.53 23.51 -10.71
C TYR A 508 3.02 22.55 -11.79
N SER A 509 1.84 22.81 -12.36
CA SER A 509 1.24 21.99 -13.43
C SER A 509 2.04 22.06 -14.73
N GLU A 510 2.60 23.24 -15.05
CA GLU A 510 3.49 23.42 -16.20
C GLU A 510 4.76 22.57 -16.08
N LEU A 511 5.49 22.67 -14.96
CA LEU A 511 6.71 21.90 -14.74
C LEU A 511 6.48 20.39 -14.82
N ARG A 512 5.34 19.93 -14.29
CA ARG A 512 4.92 18.53 -14.38
C ARG A 512 4.69 18.08 -15.83
N GLN A 513 4.05 18.93 -16.65
CA GLN A 513 3.78 18.63 -18.06
C GLN A 513 5.05 18.67 -18.90
N GLU A 514 5.92 19.67 -18.67
CA GLU A 514 7.23 19.79 -19.30
C GLU A 514 8.08 18.54 -19.05
N GLU A 515 8.10 18.05 -17.81
CA GLU A 515 8.86 16.85 -17.47
C GLU A 515 8.30 15.59 -18.10
N ARG A 516 6.97 15.40 -18.10
CA ARG A 516 6.36 14.28 -18.82
C ARG A 516 6.68 14.30 -20.31
N ALA A 517 6.64 15.47 -20.93
CA ALA A 517 7.03 15.62 -22.33
C ALA A 517 8.52 15.28 -22.55
N ARG A 518 9.39 15.58 -21.57
CA ARG A 518 10.80 15.20 -21.60
C ARG A 518 10.98 13.69 -21.44
N GLU A 519 10.32 13.06 -20.48
CA GLU A 519 10.34 11.60 -20.29
C GLU A 519 9.83 10.88 -21.56
N ASP A 520 8.78 11.39 -22.20
CA ASP A 520 8.29 10.89 -23.49
C ASP A 520 9.35 11.00 -24.60
N LEU A 521 10.10 12.11 -24.65
CA LEU A 521 11.19 12.28 -25.62
C LEU A 521 12.37 11.34 -25.33
N VAL A 522 12.72 11.13 -24.05
CA VAL A 522 13.75 10.17 -23.65
C VAL A 522 13.31 8.74 -24.00
N GLN A 523 12.05 8.40 -23.75
CA GLN A 523 11.49 7.10 -24.11
C GLN A 523 11.47 6.92 -25.64
N LYS A 524 11.02 7.92 -26.40
CA LYS A 524 11.06 7.94 -27.88
C LYS A 524 12.48 7.83 -28.41
N SER A 525 13.46 8.51 -27.81
CA SER A 525 14.86 8.45 -28.25
C SER A 525 15.52 7.12 -27.88
N THR A 526 15.17 6.52 -26.74
CA THR A 526 15.57 5.16 -26.36
C THR A 526 15.01 4.13 -27.35
N LEU A 527 13.72 4.25 -27.71
CA LEU A 527 13.07 3.47 -28.76
C LEU A 527 13.67 3.72 -30.17
N LYS A 528 14.11 4.95 -30.44
CA LYS A 528 14.79 5.30 -31.70
C LYS A 528 16.22 4.75 -31.76
N ASN A 529 16.89 4.66 -30.63
CA ASN A 529 18.24 4.12 -30.54
C ASN A 529 18.25 2.59 -30.54
N SER A 530 17.23 1.93 -29.97
CA SER A 530 17.03 0.49 -30.17
C SER A 530 16.73 0.15 -31.63
N THR A 531 16.03 1.03 -32.37
CA THR A 531 15.79 0.87 -33.82
C THR A 531 16.98 1.26 -34.71
N LYS A 532 17.96 2.04 -34.22
CA LYS A 532 19.23 2.30 -34.93
C LYS A 532 20.23 1.13 -34.90
N MET A 533 19.93 0.03 -34.21
CA MET A 533 20.69 -1.21 -34.38
C MET A 533 20.37 -1.89 -35.73
N ILE A 534 19.17 -1.64 -36.29
CA ILE A 534 18.64 -2.24 -37.53
C ILE A 534 19.50 -1.94 -38.78
N PRO A 535 20.00 -0.71 -39.03
CA PRO A 535 20.79 -0.43 -40.25
C PRO A 535 22.15 -1.13 -40.29
N ARG A 536 22.71 -1.48 -39.11
CA ARG A 536 23.97 -2.23 -39.01
C ARG A 536 23.77 -3.71 -39.39
N ASP A 537 22.55 -4.20 -39.21
CA ASP A 537 22.11 -5.53 -39.61
C ASP A 537 21.62 -5.55 -41.07
N GLU A 538 20.99 -4.49 -41.57
CA GLU A 538 20.70 -4.30 -43.00
C GLU A 538 21.98 -4.29 -43.86
N GLN A 539 23.07 -3.69 -43.40
CA GLN A 539 24.37 -3.76 -44.09
C GLN A 539 24.97 -5.17 -44.08
N LYS A 540 24.73 -5.97 -43.03
CA LYS A 540 25.13 -7.39 -43.00
C LYS A 540 24.27 -8.24 -43.93
N VAL A 541 22.96 -7.98 -43.99
CA VAL A 541 22.02 -8.63 -44.90
C VAL A 541 22.34 -8.30 -46.36
N ALA A 542 22.59 -7.03 -46.69
CA ALA A 542 23.05 -6.64 -48.02
C ALA A 542 24.42 -7.26 -48.41
N GLY A 543 25.30 -7.46 -47.41
CA GLY A 543 26.54 -8.21 -47.57
C GLY A 543 26.33 -9.71 -47.83
N MET A 544 25.24 -10.29 -47.31
CA MET A 544 24.83 -11.69 -47.53
C MET A 544 24.11 -11.86 -48.87
N ASP A 545 23.25 -10.91 -49.28
CA ASP A 545 22.59 -10.90 -50.61
C ASP A 545 23.60 -10.85 -51.76
N LYS A 546 24.70 -10.11 -51.56
CA LYS A 546 25.80 -10.03 -52.52
C LYS A 546 26.64 -11.32 -52.58
N LYS A 547 26.58 -12.15 -51.54
CA LYS A 547 27.36 -13.39 -51.38
C LYS A 547 26.58 -14.64 -51.79
N PHE A 548 25.25 -14.60 -51.75
CA PHE A 548 24.39 -15.77 -51.99
C PHE A 548 23.39 -15.58 -53.15
N GLY A 549 23.39 -14.42 -53.82
CA GLY A 549 22.52 -14.15 -54.96
C GLY A 549 21.07 -13.90 -54.56
N LYS A 550 20.34 -13.12 -55.37
CA LYS A 550 18.93 -12.80 -55.10
C LYS A 550 18.09 -14.07 -55.10
N GLY A 551 17.60 -14.44 -53.91
CA GLY A 551 16.80 -15.64 -53.70
C GLY A 551 15.40 -15.58 -54.33
N PRO A 552 14.79 -16.75 -54.59
CA PRO A 552 13.55 -16.88 -55.36
C PRO A 552 12.29 -16.75 -54.48
N ASP A 553 11.18 -16.45 -55.15
CA ASP A 553 9.82 -16.31 -54.61
C ASP A 553 9.25 -17.65 -54.10
N ILE A 554 8.79 -17.72 -52.85
CA ILE A 554 8.33 -18.98 -52.21
C ILE A 554 6.94 -18.80 -51.60
N LYS A 555 5.91 -19.25 -52.34
CA LYS A 555 4.71 -19.85 -51.76
C LYS A 555 4.93 -21.36 -51.65
N THR A 556 5.00 -21.86 -50.41
CA THR A 556 4.90 -23.28 -49.96
C THR A 556 6.05 -24.21 -50.41
N ARG A 557 6.68 -25.06 -49.58
CA ARG A 557 6.37 -25.70 -48.30
C ARG A 557 7.62 -25.74 -47.39
N PHE A 558 7.34 -25.92 -46.11
CA PHE A 558 8.25 -26.02 -44.97
C PHE A 558 8.79 -27.45 -44.79
N GLU A 559 10.07 -27.61 -44.45
CA GLU A 559 10.56 -28.64 -43.52
C GLU A 559 11.76 -28.09 -42.70
N PRO A 560 11.79 -28.25 -41.36
CA PRO A 560 12.80 -27.63 -40.50
C PRO A 560 13.88 -28.62 -40.02
N ILE A 561 15.15 -28.19 -39.92
CA ILE A 561 16.17 -28.85 -39.08
C ILE A 561 17.16 -27.81 -38.49
N GLY A 562 16.96 -27.41 -37.22
CA GLY A 562 17.95 -26.87 -36.24
C GLY A 562 18.79 -25.60 -36.54
N PRO A 563 19.56 -25.09 -35.54
CA PRO A 563 19.08 -24.46 -34.31
C PRO A 563 18.58 -23.02 -34.54
N PHE A 564 17.43 -22.70 -33.97
CA PHE A 564 16.77 -21.40 -34.02
C PHE A 564 17.68 -20.23 -33.60
N ARG A 565 17.94 -19.31 -34.51
CA ARG A 565 18.27 -17.91 -34.19
C ARG A 565 17.45 -17.00 -35.08
N GLU A 566 16.39 -16.45 -34.49
CA GLU A 566 15.95 -15.05 -34.55
C GLU A 566 14.56 -14.99 -33.92
N ALA A 567 14.55 -14.82 -32.60
CA ALA A 567 13.33 -14.62 -31.84
C ALA A 567 12.72 -13.26 -32.21
N ALA A 568 11.48 -13.25 -32.68
CA ALA A 568 10.62 -12.10 -32.48
C ALA A 568 10.44 -11.94 -30.97
N GLU A 569 11.24 -11.09 -30.34
CA GLU A 569 11.17 -10.88 -28.90
C GLU A 569 9.75 -10.43 -28.52
N LEU A 570 9.17 -11.13 -27.56
CA LEU A 570 7.86 -10.78 -27.01
C LEU A 570 7.98 -9.44 -26.28
N SER A 571 7.08 -8.50 -26.60
CA SER A 571 7.09 -7.21 -25.91
C SER A 571 6.70 -7.37 -24.44
N ASN A 572 7.06 -6.41 -23.57
CA ASN A 572 6.57 -6.39 -22.17
C ASN A 572 5.03 -6.46 -22.08
N LYS A 573 4.33 -5.98 -23.11
CA LYS A 573 2.87 -6.07 -23.19
C LYS A 573 2.38 -7.47 -23.59
N ASP A 574 3.15 -8.19 -24.41
CA ASP A 574 2.86 -9.59 -24.72
C ASP A 574 3.11 -10.45 -23.47
N PHE A 575 4.17 -10.17 -22.71
CA PHE A 575 4.39 -10.80 -21.40
C PHE A 575 3.21 -10.55 -20.44
N ALA A 576 2.72 -9.32 -20.36
CA ALA A 576 1.55 -8.99 -19.54
C ALA A 576 0.30 -9.78 -19.98
N ALA A 577 0.08 -9.96 -21.28
CA ALA A 577 -1.03 -10.75 -21.80
C ALA A 577 -0.91 -12.25 -21.46
N ILE A 578 0.32 -12.80 -21.50
CA ILE A 578 0.57 -14.18 -21.10
C ILE A 578 0.37 -14.35 -19.60
N ALA A 579 0.89 -13.42 -18.77
CA ALA A 579 0.69 -13.45 -17.32
C ALA A 579 -0.79 -13.33 -16.94
N TYR A 580 -1.53 -12.48 -17.66
CA TYR A 580 -2.98 -12.36 -17.51
C TYR A 580 -3.69 -13.66 -17.92
N ALA A 581 -3.37 -14.26 -19.07
CA ALA A 581 -3.92 -15.55 -19.47
C ALA A 581 -3.60 -16.67 -18.45
N ALA A 582 -2.38 -16.67 -17.94
CA ALA A 582 -1.89 -17.65 -16.99
C ALA A 582 -2.67 -17.63 -15.67
N SER A 583 -3.12 -16.45 -15.20
CA SER A 583 -3.90 -16.35 -13.96
C SER A 583 -5.27 -17.00 -14.03
N PHE A 584 -5.79 -17.24 -15.24
CA PHE A 584 -7.04 -17.97 -15.43
C PHE A 584 -6.81 -19.47 -15.64
N THR A 585 -5.57 -19.97 -15.63
CA THR A 585 -5.32 -21.41 -15.83
C THR A 585 -5.73 -22.23 -14.61
N SER A 586 -6.14 -23.47 -14.84
CA SER A 586 -6.43 -24.44 -13.78
C SER A 586 -5.22 -24.69 -12.87
N ALA A 587 -4.00 -24.63 -13.42
CA ALA A 587 -2.76 -24.74 -12.65
C ALA A 587 -2.65 -23.64 -11.59
N VAL A 588 -2.96 -22.39 -11.95
CA VAL A 588 -2.97 -21.26 -11.02
C VAL A 588 -4.21 -21.28 -10.11
N MET A 589 -5.39 -21.63 -10.63
CA MET A 589 -6.63 -21.75 -9.85
C MET A 589 -6.59 -22.88 -8.79
N ASN A 590 -5.87 -23.97 -9.04
CA ASN A 590 -5.69 -25.06 -8.08
C ASN A 590 -4.60 -24.76 -7.04
N GLN A 591 -3.66 -23.86 -7.34
CA GLN A 591 -2.81 -23.24 -6.32
C GLN A 591 -3.63 -22.28 -5.44
N ASP A 592 -4.70 -21.71 -5.99
CA ASP A 592 -5.65 -20.81 -5.34
C ASP A 592 -6.56 -21.51 -4.30
N SER A 593 -6.99 -22.76 -4.52
CA SER A 593 -7.77 -23.52 -3.51
C SER A 593 -7.01 -23.81 -2.21
N LYS A 594 -5.68 -23.66 -2.20
CA LYS A 594 -4.82 -23.83 -1.01
C LYS A 594 -4.50 -22.51 -0.31
N ASN A 595 -4.87 -21.36 -0.88
CA ASN A 595 -4.50 -20.05 -0.38
C ASN A 595 -5.69 -19.07 -0.49
N LYS A 596 -6.68 -19.25 0.39
CA LYS A 596 -7.95 -18.50 0.42
C LYS A 596 -7.78 -17.00 0.71
N SER A 597 -6.61 -16.56 1.21
CA SER A 597 -6.36 -15.20 1.71
C SER A 597 -5.95 -14.17 0.64
N LEU A 598 -5.58 -14.60 -0.58
CA LEU A 598 -5.14 -13.69 -1.63
C LEU A 598 -6.32 -13.13 -2.44
N SER A 599 -6.34 -11.81 -2.67
CA SER A 599 -7.30 -11.20 -3.60
C SER A 599 -7.04 -11.68 -5.04
N PRO A 600 -8.07 -11.77 -5.90
CA PRO A 600 -7.90 -12.17 -7.30
C PRO A 600 -6.80 -11.38 -8.05
N GLU A 601 -6.64 -10.08 -7.80
CA GLU A 601 -5.58 -9.28 -8.44
C GLU A 601 -4.17 -9.65 -7.95
N LYS A 602 -3.99 -9.95 -6.66
CA LYS A 602 -2.69 -10.35 -6.11
C LYS A 602 -2.27 -11.74 -6.60
N LYS A 603 -3.23 -12.64 -6.79
CA LYS A 603 -3.01 -13.96 -7.42
C LYS A 603 -2.54 -13.82 -8.86
N LEU A 604 -3.14 -12.89 -9.60
CA LEU A 604 -2.81 -12.57 -10.98
C LEU A 604 -1.37 -12.08 -11.13
N VAL A 605 -0.92 -11.21 -10.22
CA VAL A 605 0.45 -10.66 -10.23
C VAL A 605 1.51 -11.68 -9.85
N LYS A 606 1.23 -12.60 -8.91
CA LYS A 606 2.23 -13.56 -8.43
C LYS A 606 2.30 -14.82 -9.28
N TYR A 607 1.24 -15.63 -9.25
CA TYR A 607 1.26 -16.96 -9.88
C TYR A 607 1.11 -16.90 -11.40
N GLY A 608 0.33 -15.94 -11.91
CA GLY A 608 0.23 -15.70 -13.36
C GLY A 608 1.57 -15.31 -13.97
N ARG A 609 2.32 -14.43 -13.30
CA ARG A 609 3.65 -13.98 -13.74
C ARG A 609 4.69 -15.10 -13.71
N GLU A 610 4.79 -15.84 -12.61
CA GLU A 610 5.73 -16.96 -12.48
C GLU A 610 5.43 -18.05 -13.53
N TYR A 611 4.15 -18.36 -13.73
CA TYR A 611 3.75 -19.37 -14.70
C TYR A 611 4.03 -18.93 -16.14
N ALA A 612 3.79 -17.66 -16.47
CA ALA A 612 4.15 -17.06 -17.75
C ALA A 612 5.67 -17.03 -17.97
N GLU A 613 6.46 -16.65 -16.96
CA GLU A 613 7.92 -16.62 -17.05
C GLU A 613 8.50 -18.01 -17.34
N ASN A 614 8.02 -19.03 -16.63
CA ASN A 614 8.45 -20.41 -16.84
C ASN A 614 8.07 -20.91 -18.24
N ALA A 615 6.86 -20.62 -18.70
CA ALA A 615 6.43 -20.98 -20.05
C ALA A 615 7.26 -20.28 -21.13
N LEU A 616 7.70 -19.04 -20.87
CA LEU A 616 8.55 -18.30 -21.80
C LEU A 616 9.99 -18.78 -21.84
N LYS A 617 10.58 -19.14 -20.69
CA LYS A 617 11.89 -19.80 -20.65
C LYS A 617 11.86 -21.12 -21.42
N ALA A 618 10.77 -21.89 -21.28
CA ALA A 618 10.56 -23.11 -22.06
C ALA A 618 10.43 -22.81 -23.56
N TYR A 619 9.62 -21.81 -23.93
CA TYR A 619 9.44 -21.38 -25.31
C TYR A 619 10.75 -20.92 -25.96
N GLN A 620 11.57 -20.14 -25.24
CA GLN A 620 12.91 -19.72 -25.67
C GLN A 620 13.87 -20.89 -25.87
N SER A 621 13.65 -22.00 -25.15
CA SER A 621 14.40 -23.25 -25.29
C SER A 621 13.82 -24.17 -26.38
N GLY A 622 12.85 -23.69 -27.16
CA GLY A 622 12.18 -24.47 -28.22
C GLY A 622 10.98 -25.30 -27.75
N MET A 623 10.66 -25.34 -26.46
CA MET A 623 9.52 -26.08 -25.92
C MET A 623 8.27 -25.19 -25.90
N LYS A 624 7.41 -25.31 -26.92
CA LYS A 624 6.26 -24.42 -27.13
C LYS A 624 5.01 -24.84 -26.35
N GLU A 625 4.92 -26.10 -25.93
CA GLU A 625 3.76 -26.69 -25.27
C GLU A 625 3.31 -25.96 -24.00
N PRO A 626 4.19 -25.54 -23.08
CA PRO A 626 3.78 -24.82 -21.87
C PRO A 626 3.07 -23.50 -22.20
N LEU A 627 3.60 -22.75 -23.16
CA LEU A 627 3.00 -21.49 -23.60
C LEU A 627 1.68 -21.75 -24.32
N ALA A 628 1.62 -22.73 -25.23
CA ALA A 628 0.39 -23.09 -25.93
C ALA A 628 -0.75 -23.47 -24.96
N LYS A 629 -0.42 -24.15 -23.86
CA LYS A 629 -1.37 -24.50 -22.80
C LYS A 629 -1.89 -23.25 -22.06
N ILE A 630 -1.02 -22.31 -21.70
CA ILE A 630 -1.43 -21.04 -21.10
C ILE A 630 -2.37 -20.27 -22.03
N LEU A 631 -2.03 -20.16 -23.32
CA LEU A 631 -2.89 -19.47 -24.28
C LEU A 631 -4.24 -20.15 -24.45
N GLN A 632 -4.24 -21.49 -24.51
CA GLN A 632 -5.47 -22.28 -24.61
C GLN A 632 -6.40 -22.09 -23.41
N GLU A 633 -5.93 -22.31 -22.19
CA GLU A 633 -6.74 -22.16 -20.97
C GLU A 633 -7.12 -20.69 -20.75
N GLY A 634 -6.20 -19.76 -20.98
CA GLY A 634 -6.42 -18.33 -20.84
C GLY A 634 -7.51 -17.81 -21.78
N VAL A 635 -7.43 -18.08 -23.09
CA VAL A 635 -8.47 -17.68 -24.05
C VAL A 635 -9.82 -18.28 -23.68
N LYS A 636 -9.85 -19.58 -23.35
CA LYS A 636 -11.09 -20.27 -22.97
C LYS A 636 -11.73 -19.65 -21.74
N ASN A 637 -10.94 -19.36 -20.70
CA ASN A 637 -11.45 -18.88 -19.43
C ASN A 637 -11.78 -17.38 -19.47
N ILE A 638 -10.97 -16.55 -20.13
CA ILE A 638 -11.29 -15.13 -20.35
C ILE A 638 -12.59 -15.00 -21.14
N THR A 639 -12.74 -15.74 -22.26
CA THR A 639 -13.96 -15.68 -23.07
C THR A 639 -15.17 -16.28 -22.35
N THR A 640 -14.99 -17.27 -21.49
CA THR A 640 -16.07 -17.83 -20.65
C THR A 640 -16.51 -16.85 -19.56
N THR A 641 -15.56 -16.18 -18.89
CA THR A 641 -15.86 -15.12 -17.93
C THR A 641 -16.63 -13.98 -18.60
N ALA A 642 -16.15 -13.50 -19.75
CA ALA A 642 -16.85 -12.47 -20.51
C ALA A 642 -18.23 -12.91 -21.01
N LYS A 643 -18.41 -14.20 -21.32
CA LYS A 643 -19.74 -14.75 -21.67
C LYS A 643 -20.69 -14.77 -20.48
N ASN A 644 -20.18 -15.04 -19.29
CA ASN A 644 -20.96 -15.20 -18.05
C ASN A 644 -21.12 -13.89 -17.26
N GLN A 645 -20.55 -12.78 -17.72
CA GLN A 645 -20.67 -11.49 -17.06
C GLN A 645 -22.11 -10.98 -17.05
N TYR A 646 -22.47 -10.25 -15.99
CA TYR A 646 -23.79 -9.66 -15.82
C TYR A 646 -23.91 -8.26 -16.42
N ALA A 647 -22.77 -7.62 -16.72
CA ALA A 647 -22.67 -6.30 -17.31
C ALA A 647 -21.39 -6.19 -18.13
N ILE A 648 -21.34 -5.27 -19.09
CA ILE A 648 -20.12 -4.96 -19.84
C ILE A 648 -19.43 -3.79 -19.14
N ASP A 649 -18.24 -4.02 -18.62
CA ASP A 649 -17.50 -3.07 -17.79
C ASP A 649 -16.04 -2.90 -18.26
N ASP A 650 -15.23 -2.24 -17.45
CA ASP A 650 -13.82 -1.98 -17.74
C ASP A 650 -12.98 -3.27 -17.82
N ALA A 651 -13.41 -4.34 -17.15
CA ALA A 651 -12.76 -5.64 -17.29
C ALA A 651 -12.93 -6.18 -18.71
N THR A 652 -14.02 -5.86 -19.41
CA THR A 652 -14.20 -6.24 -20.83
C THR A 652 -13.16 -5.58 -21.74
N ILE A 653 -12.80 -4.31 -21.48
CA ILE A 653 -11.75 -3.61 -22.24
C ILE A 653 -10.39 -4.27 -22.01
N CYS A 654 -10.07 -4.58 -20.75
CA CYS A 654 -8.83 -5.27 -20.40
C CYS A 654 -8.76 -6.66 -21.06
N ASN A 655 -9.84 -7.44 -20.94
CA ASN A 655 -9.97 -8.76 -21.57
C ASN A 655 -9.74 -8.68 -23.08
N ASN A 656 -10.31 -7.68 -23.76
CA ASN A 656 -10.13 -7.51 -25.20
C ASN A 656 -8.68 -7.22 -25.58
N GLU A 657 -8.00 -6.31 -24.89
CA GLU A 657 -6.60 -5.99 -25.14
C GLU A 657 -5.71 -7.23 -24.96
N MET A 658 -5.93 -8.01 -23.89
CA MET A 658 -5.16 -9.23 -23.64
C MET A 658 -5.43 -10.30 -24.70
N LEU A 659 -6.70 -10.52 -25.08
CA LEU A 659 -7.07 -11.45 -26.13
C LEU A 659 -6.51 -11.05 -27.50
N GLY A 660 -6.52 -9.75 -27.85
CA GLY A 660 -5.93 -9.26 -29.09
C GLY A 660 -4.43 -9.56 -29.19
N ARG A 661 -3.69 -9.39 -28.08
CA ARG A 661 -2.27 -9.76 -27.99
C ARG A 661 -2.04 -11.24 -28.13
N ILE A 662 -2.88 -12.06 -27.49
CA ILE A 662 -2.81 -13.52 -27.59
C ILE A 662 -3.08 -13.99 -29.02
N SER A 663 -4.07 -13.40 -29.71
CA SER A 663 -4.30 -13.67 -31.14
C SER A 663 -3.05 -13.37 -31.96
N ASN A 664 -2.49 -12.17 -31.80
CA ASN A 664 -1.29 -11.75 -32.54
C ASN A 664 -0.07 -12.62 -32.23
N MET A 665 0.05 -13.21 -31.03
CA MET A 665 1.09 -14.20 -30.72
C MET A 665 0.87 -15.51 -31.48
N MET A 666 -0.35 -16.03 -31.50
CA MET A 666 -0.69 -17.25 -32.23
C MET A 666 -0.60 -17.08 -33.75
N ASP A 667 -0.88 -15.87 -34.28
CA ASP A 667 -0.74 -15.57 -35.70
C ASP A 667 0.74 -15.49 -36.13
N ARG A 668 1.63 -15.03 -35.22
CA ARG A 668 3.08 -15.00 -35.43
C ARG A 668 3.74 -16.39 -35.35
N ASP A 669 3.16 -17.31 -34.58
CA ASP A 669 3.65 -18.70 -34.45
C ASP A 669 2.51 -19.71 -34.70
N PRO A 670 2.32 -20.14 -35.97
CA PRO A 670 1.26 -21.09 -36.32
C PRO A 670 1.36 -22.44 -35.61
N GLU A 671 2.55 -22.83 -35.15
CA GLU A 671 2.73 -24.05 -34.36
C GLU A 671 2.16 -23.89 -32.95
N LEU A 672 2.32 -22.71 -32.34
CA LEU A 672 1.70 -22.37 -31.07
C LEU A 672 0.17 -22.42 -31.17
N MET A 673 -0.40 -21.89 -32.26
CA MET A 673 -1.83 -22.00 -32.57
C MET A 673 -2.26 -23.47 -32.69
N ARG A 674 -1.53 -24.27 -33.48
CA ARG A 674 -1.81 -25.71 -33.67
C ARG A 674 -1.78 -26.47 -32.34
N LEU A 675 -0.79 -26.22 -31.49
CA LEU A 675 -0.66 -26.82 -30.16
C LEU A 675 -1.81 -26.38 -29.23
N ALA A 676 -2.22 -25.11 -29.28
CA ALA A 676 -3.36 -24.62 -28.50
C ALA A 676 -4.68 -25.32 -28.90
N PHE A 677 -4.92 -25.52 -30.20
CA PHE A 677 -6.05 -26.33 -30.70
C PHE A 677 -5.94 -27.80 -30.27
N LYS A 678 -4.74 -28.39 -30.38
CA LYS A 678 -4.47 -29.76 -29.91
C LYS A 678 -4.75 -29.91 -28.41
N ASN A 679 -4.47 -28.87 -27.62
CA ASN A 679 -4.72 -28.82 -26.18
C ASN A 679 -6.18 -28.46 -25.81
N GLY A 680 -7.09 -28.39 -26.79
CA GLY A 680 -8.52 -28.26 -26.55
C GLY A 680 -9.10 -26.85 -26.69
N MET A 681 -8.36 -25.89 -27.27
CA MET A 681 -8.95 -24.65 -27.78
C MET A 681 -9.91 -24.98 -28.93
N LYS A 682 -11.10 -24.37 -28.98
CA LYS A 682 -12.07 -24.57 -30.06
C LYS A 682 -12.18 -23.32 -30.93
N LYS A 683 -12.62 -23.49 -32.18
CA LYS A 683 -12.94 -22.36 -33.08
C LYS A 683 -13.95 -21.39 -32.44
N SER A 684 -14.91 -21.93 -31.68
CA SER A 684 -15.86 -21.10 -30.93
C SER A 684 -15.22 -20.18 -29.89
N ASP A 685 -14.04 -20.55 -29.35
CA ASP A 685 -13.34 -19.69 -28.38
C ASP A 685 -12.71 -18.49 -29.09
N ILE A 686 -12.16 -18.69 -30.31
CA ILE A 686 -11.71 -17.60 -31.19
C ILE A 686 -12.88 -16.71 -31.62
N ASP A 687 -14.01 -17.29 -31.99
CA ASP A 687 -15.21 -16.51 -32.35
C ASP A 687 -15.71 -15.66 -31.17
N ARG A 688 -15.58 -16.16 -29.92
CA ARG A 688 -15.90 -15.38 -28.72
C ARG A 688 -14.93 -14.23 -28.46
N MET A 689 -13.67 -14.31 -28.89
CA MET A 689 -12.76 -13.16 -28.79
C MET A 689 -13.33 -11.95 -29.54
N LYS A 690 -13.99 -12.17 -30.67
CA LYS A 690 -14.70 -11.11 -31.42
C LYS A 690 -15.88 -10.54 -30.64
N ALA A 691 -16.60 -11.38 -29.89
CA ALA A 691 -17.68 -10.93 -29.02
C ALA A 691 -17.17 -10.04 -27.88
N VAL A 692 -16.05 -10.41 -27.24
CA VAL A 692 -15.38 -9.58 -26.23
C VAL A 692 -14.95 -8.23 -26.82
N ASN A 693 -14.41 -8.22 -28.05
CA ASN A 693 -14.07 -6.98 -28.76
C ASN A 693 -15.28 -6.06 -28.94
N VAL A 694 -16.41 -6.61 -29.40
CA VAL A 694 -17.65 -5.84 -29.53
C VAL A 694 -18.12 -5.27 -28.19
N GLY A 695 -18.01 -6.04 -27.10
CA GLY A 695 -18.32 -5.52 -25.76
C GLY A 695 -17.39 -4.37 -25.35
N ALA A 696 -16.08 -4.49 -25.59
CA ALA A 696 -15.12 -3.44 -25.32
C ALA A 696 -15.38 -2.16 -26.13
N ASP A 697 -15.78 -2.29 -27.40
CA ASP A 697 -16.20 -1.17 -28.25
C ASP A 697 -17.42 -0.46 -27.68
N ILE A 698 -18.40 -1.19 -27.16
CA ILE A 698 -19.60 -0.61 -26.52
C ILE A 698 -19.21 0.22 -25.29
N VAL A 699 -18.37 -0.31 -24.40
CA VAL A 699 -17.91 0.43 -23.20
C VAL A 699 -17.06 1.65 -23.57
N THR A 700 -16.19 1.50 -24.56
CA THR A 700 -15.33 2.60 -25.04
C THR A 700 -16.16 3.72 -25.64
N GLN A 701 -17.17 3.38 -26.44
CA GLN A 701 -18.06 4.34 -27.06
C GLN A 701 -18.95 5.04 -26.03
N TYR A 702 -19.45 4.31 -25.02
CA TYR A 702 -20.13 4.88 -23.86
C TYR A 702 -19.26 5.93 -23.14
N LYS A 703 -18.00 5.58 -22.83
CA LYS A 703 -17.07 6.49 -22.12
C LYS A 703 -16.78 7.75 -22.95
N LYS A 704 -16.48 7.58 -24.25
CA LYS A 704 -16.26 8.71 -25.16
C LYS A 704 -17.48 9.62 -25.24
N SER A 705 -18.68 9.03 -25.31
CA SER A 705 -19.93 9.79 -25.40
C SER A 705 -20.24 10.54 -24.12
N MET A 706 -20.03 9.92 -22.96
CA MET A 706 -20.21 10.56 -21.65
C MET A 706 -19.26 11.75 -21.47
N ILE A 707 -17.97 11.59 -21.83
CA ILE A 707 -17.00 12.70 -21.78
C ILE A 707 -17.44 13.85 -22.67
N ARG A 708 -17.87 13.57 -23.92
CA ARG A 708 -18.36 14.61 -24.83
C ARG A 708 -19.61 15.31 -24.33
N LEU A 709 -20.54 14.58 -23.69
CA LEU A 709 -21.74 15.16 -23.08
C LEU A 709 -21.41 16.08 -21.91
N LEU A 710 -20.51 15.64 -21.01
CA LEU A 710 -20.05 16.43 -19.86
C LEU A 710 -19.26 17.68 -20.30
N ASP A 711 -18.45 17.55 -21.34
CA ASP A 711 -17.68 18.66 -21.91
C ASP A 711 -18.54 19.63 -22.76
N GLY A 712 -19.82 19.32 -23.01
CA GLY A 712 -20.67 20.10 -23.91
C GLY A 712 -20.22 20.08 -25.39
N LYS A 713 -19.45 19.06 -25.81
CA LYS A 713 -18.82 18.97 -27.14
C LYS A 713 -19.73 18.28 -28.18
N TYR A 714 -20.84 18.95 -28.52
CA TYR A 714 -21.76 18.57 -29.59
C TYR A 714 -22.38 19.82 -30.23
N ASP A 715 -22.43 19.85 -31.55
CA ASP A 715 -22.83 21.03 -32.33
C ASP A 715 -24.33 21.06 -32.62
N THR A 716 -25.00 19.90 -32.56
CA THR A 716 -26.41 19.74 -32.97
C THR A 716 -27.19 18.84 -32.01
N LYS A 717 -28.53 18.99 -32.01
CA LYS A 717 -29.44 18.11 -31.27
C LYS A 717 -29.34 16.66 -31.73
N GLU A 718 -29.13 16.43 -33.02
CA GLU A 718 -28.88 15.10 -33.61
C GLU A 718 -27.59 14.48 -33.08
N GLN A 719 -26.48 15.22 -33.06
CA GLN A 719 -25.22 14.73 -32.48
C GLN A 719 -25.41 14.39 -30.99
N ARG A 720 -26.09 15.26 -30.24
CA ARG A 720 -26.42 15.00 -28.83
C ARG A 720 -27.25 13.74 -28.68
N THR A 721 -28.24 13.52 -29.55
CA THR A 721 -29.10 12.34 -29.56
C THR A 721 -28.27 11.06 -29.77
N GLU A 722 -27.27 11.08 -30.66
CA GLU A 722 -26.36 9.94 -30.85
C GLU A 722 -25.52 9.66 -29.60
N LEU A 723 -24.98 10.70 -28.96
CA LEU A 723 -24.18 10.54 -27.74
C LEU A 723 -25.03 9.96 -26.58
N VAL A 724 -26.25 10.48 -26.39
CA VAL A 724 -27.19 9.94 -25.40
C VAL A 724 -27.62 8.51 -25.77
N THR A 725 -27.80 8.21 -27.05
CA THR A 725 -28.08 6.85 -27.54
C THR A 725 -26.98 5.90 -27.14
N ASP A 726 -25.71 6.24 -27.33
CA ASP A 726 -24.57 5.38 -26.95
C ASP A 726 -24.50 5.16 -25.43
N VAL A 727 -24.84 6.19 -24.64
CA VAL A 727 -24.92 6.08 -23.17
C VAL A 727 -26.00 5.09 -22.75
N VAL A 728 -27.22 5.27 -23.25
CA VAL A 728 -28.38 4.42 -22.92
C VAL A 728 -28.20 3.01 -23.51
N PHE A 729 -27.52 2.88 -24.65
CA PHE A 729 -27.28 1.62 -25.32
C PHE A 729 -26.42 0.66 -24.48
N LYS A 730 -25.39 1.20 -23.81
CA LYS A 730 -24.58 0.41 -22.87
C LYS A 730 -25.43 -0.13 -21.72
N SER A 731 -26.26 0.72 -21.11
CA SER A 731 -27.18 0.30 -20.05
C SER A 731 -28.19 -0.75 -20.51
N ALA A 732 -28.71 -0.62 -21.73
CA ALA A 732 -29.59 -1.61 -22.35
C ALA A 732 -28.87 -2.96 -22.55
N CYS A 733 -27.59 -2.95 -22.94
CA CYS A 733 -26.76 -4.14 -23.03
C CYS A 733 -26.54 -4.80 -21.67
N ASP A 734 -26.24 -4.02 -20.62
CA ASP A 734 -26.09 -4.57 -19.26
C ASP A 734 -27.37 -5.26 -18.79
N MET A 735 -28.53 -4.64 -18.99
CA MET A 735 -29.81 -5.26 -18.62
C MET A 735 -30.12 -6.52 -19.43
N TYR A 736 -29.76 -6.54 -20.72
CA TYR A 736 -29.87 -7.73 -21.57
C TYR A 736 -29.00 -8.88 -21.06
N LEU A 737 -27.80 -8.59 -20.54
CA LEU A 737 -26.89 -9.58 -19.95
C LEU A 737 -27.28 -10.00 -18.53
N TYR A 738 -27.90 -9.11 -17.74
CA TYR A 738 -28.35 -9.40 -16.38
C TYR A 738 -29.54 -10.36 -16.37
N GLY A 739 -30.51 -10.16 -17.28
CA GLY A 739 -31.73 -10.96 -17.35
C GLY A 739 -32.66 -10.72 -16.16
N GLU A 740 -33.29 -9.55 -16.09
CA GLU A 740 -34.27 -9.25 -15.03
C GLU A 740 -35.45 -10.23 -15.03
N ARG A 741 -36.04 -10.50 -13.86
CA ARG A 741 -37.37 -11.14 -13.80
C ARG A 741 -38.41 -10.06 -14.05
N ASP A 742 -39.33 -10.29 -14.98
CA ASP A 742 -40.55 -9.45 -15.08
C ASP A 742 -41.25 -9.47 -13.70
N ARG A 743 -41.99 -8.41 -13.35
CA ARG A 743 -42.84 -8.35 -12.14
C ARG A 743 -43.76 -9.57 -12.00
N ASN A 744 -44.09 -10.21 -13.13
CA ASN A 744 -44.84 -11.47 -13.19
C ASN A 744 -43.99 -12.73 -12.90
N LYS A 745 -42.77 -12.59 -12.35
CA LYS A 745 -41.81 -13.66 -12.02
C LYS A 745 -41.38 -14.56 -13.20
N LYS A 746 -41.77 -14.26 -14.44
CA LYS A 746 -41.28 -14.99 -15.61
C LYS A 746 -39.83 -14.58 -15.87
N PRO A 747 -38.88 -15.53 -15.93
CA PRO A 747 -37.49 -15.20 -16.24
C PRO A 747 -37.42 -14.59 -17.63
N ILE A 748 -36.93 -13.35 -17.76
CA ILE A 748 -36.54 -12.83 -19.06
C ILE A 748 -35.33 -13.65 -19.50
N VAL A 749 -35.35 -14.12 -20.74
CA VAL A 749 -34.25 -14.91 -21.30
C VAL A 749 -32.98 -14.07 -21.25
N ARG A 750 -32.02 -14.50 -20.44
CA ARG A 750 -30.71 -13.88 -20.30
C ARG A 750 -29.98 -13.91 -21.65
N GLY A 751 -29.56 -12.75 -22.12
CA GLY A 751 -28.70 -12.60 -23.29
C GLY A 751 -27.26 -13.00 -23.00
N SER A 752 -26.44 -13.06 -24.04
CA SER A 752 -25.00 -13.24 -23.93
C SER A 752 -24.26 -12.23 -24.78
N ILE A 753 -22.98 -11.96 -24.46
CA ILE A 753 -22.13 -11.10 -25.28
C ILE A 753 -21.99 -11.62 -26.72
N ASP A 754 -22.08 -12.95 -26.89
CA ASP A 754 -22.10 -13.62 -28.20
C ASP A 754 -23.27 -13.13 -29.08
N ASP A 755 -24.42 -12.82 -28.48
CA ASP A 755 -25.57 -12.27 -29.21
C ASP A 755 -25.29 -10.84 -29.71
N LEU A 756 -24.56 -10.04 -28.93
CA LEU A 756 -24.20 -8.65 -29.29
C LEU A 756 -23.12 -8.60 -30.38
N ALA A 757 -22.35 -9.68 -30.54
CA ALA A 757 -21.41 -9.84 -31.65
C ALA A 757 -22.12 -9.86 -33.01
N ASN A 758 -23.39 -10.27 -33.05
CA ASN A 758 -24.21 -10.22 -34.26
C ASN A 758 -24.63 -8.78 -34.59
N PRO A 759 -24.13 -8.18 -35.69
CA PRO A 759 -24.44 -6.79 -36.02
C PRO A 759 -25.93 -6.54 -36.24
N LYS A 760 -26.70 -7.54 -36.70
CA LYS A 760 -28.16 -7.40 -36.88
C LYS A 760 -28.85 -7.19 -35.53
N ILE A 761 -28.49 -7.98 -34.53
CA ILE A 761 -29.04 -7.85 -33.16
C ILE A 761 -28.63 -6.50 -32.56
N ARG A 762 -27.34 -6.18 -32.66
CA ARG A 762 -26.77 -4.94 -32.12
C ARG A 762 -27.42 -3.69 -32.72
N ASN A 763 -27.60 -3.64 -34.03
CA ASN A 763 -28.20 -2.50 -34.72
C ASN A 763 -29.67 -2.34 -34.36
N VAL A 764 -30.45 -3.44 -34.34
CA VAL A 764 -31.86 -3.40 -33.91
C VAL A 764 -31.98 -2.86 -32.48
N LEU A 765 -31.10 -3.30 -31.57
CA LEU A 765 -31.09 -2.81 -30.19
C LEU A 765 -30.76 -1.32 -30.13
N ARG A 766 -29.72 -0.88 -30.86
CA ARG A 766 -29.32 0.53 -30.88
C ARG A 766 -30.40 1.43 -31.48
N ASP A 767 -31.06 1.00 -32.55
CA ASP A 767 -32.14 1.75 -33.20
C ASP A 767 -33.35 1.89 -32.26
N LYS A 768 -33.69 0.83 -31.53
CA LYS A 768 -34.75 0.87 -30.51
C LYS A 768 -34.40 1.77 -29.32
N VAL A 769 -33.14 1.76 -28.89
CA VAL A 769 -32.65 2.70 -27.87
C VAL A 769 -32.73 4.14 -28.38
N LYS A 770 -32.38 4.40 -29.64
CA LYS A 770 -32.45 5.73 -30.25
C LYS A 770 -33.90 6.23 -30.36
N GLU A 771 -34.83 5.37 -30.78
CA GLU A 771 -36.27 5.67 -30.79
C GLU A 771 -36.76 6.03 -29.38
N TYR A 772 -36.31 5.28 -28.38
CA TYR A 772 -36.67 5.50 -26.99
C TYR A 772 -36.09 6.78 -26.39
N VAL A 773 -34.83 7.10 -26.69
CA VAL A 773 -34.20 8.36 -26.27
C VAL A 773 -35.07 9.53 -26.71
N LYS A 774 -35.40 9.58 -28.01
CA LYS A 774 -36.27 10.62 -28.60
C LYS A 774 -37.66 10.67 -27.98
N LYS A 775 -38.32 9.52 -27.83
CA LYS A 775 -39.67 9.44 -27.25
C LYS A 775 -39.72 9.92 -25.80
N SER A 776 -38.65 9.69 -25.04
CA SER A 776 -38.58 10.01 -23.61
C SER A 776 -37.98 11.39 -23.32
N GLY A 777 -37.53 12.12 -24.34
CA GLY A 777 -36.85 13.42 -24.19
C GLY A 777 -35.55 13.31 -23.40
N LEU A 778 -34.85 12.17 -23.45
CA LEU A 778 -33.56 12.01 -22.76
C LEU A 778 -32.47 12.87 -23.40
N GLU A 779 -32.60 13.18 -24.67
CA GLU A 779 -31.77 14.12 -25.40
C GLU A 779 -31.92 15.58 -24.94
N ASP A 780 -32.83 15.88 -24.01
CA ASP A 780 -32.98 17.21 -23.41
C ASP A 780 -32.55 17.22 -21.91
N LYS A 781 -32.15 16.06 -21.33
CA LYS A 781 -31.71 15.94 -19.91
C LYS A 781 -30.21 16.19 -19.75
N SER A 782 -29.79 16.81 -18.63
CA SER A 782 -28.36 17.08 -18.38
C SER A 782 -27.50 15.82 -18.33
N ALA A 783 -26.21 15.94 -18.66
CA ALA A 783 -25.25 14.84 -18.65
C ALA A 783 -25.12 14.21 -17.24
N GLU A 784 -25.18 15.01 -16.20
CA GLU A 784 -25.17 14.59 -14.79
C GLU A 784 -26.30 13.61 -14.46
N ILE A 785 -27.50 13.84 -15.00
CA ILE A 785 -28.63 12.92 -14.80
C ILE A 785 -28.34 11.58 -15.47
N LEU A 786 -27.72 11.60 -16.67
CA LEU A 786 -27.38 10.41 -17.44
C LEU A 786 -26.20 9.62 -16.86
N LYS A 787 -25.45 10.19 -15.90
CA LYS A 787 -24.31 9.51 -15.26
C LYS A 787 -24.74 8.42 -14.29
N ASP A 788 -25.91 8.57 -13.65
CA ASP A 788 -26.43 7.55 -12.74
C ASP A 788 -27.28 6.54 -13.53
N PRO A 789 -26.84 5.27 -13.64
CA PRO A 789 -27.63 4.24 -14.31
C PRO A 789 -29.04 4.08 -13.72
N ARG A 790 -29.24 4.46 -12.44
CA ARG A 790 -30.55 4.42 -11.77
C ARG A 790 -31.50 5.50 -12.25
N ASN A 791 -30.97 6.66 -12.65
CA ASN A 791 -31.78 7.71 -13.25
C ASN A 791 -32.25 7.29 -14.62
N ILE A 792 -31.42 6.58 -15.38
CA ILE A 792 -31.86 5.96 -16.64
C ILE A 792 -32.81 4.78 -16.32
N SER A 793 -32.62 4.09 -15.19
CA SER A 793 -33.49 2.99 -14.73
C SER A 793 -34.87 3.35 -14.25
N GLY A 794 -35.06 4.57 -13.75
CA GLY A 794 -36.39 5.14 -13.54
C GLY A 794 -37.24 5.14 -14.82
N TYR A 795 -36.61 5.32 -15.98
CA TYR A 795 -37.27 5.28 -17.28
C TYR A 795 -37.29 3.86 -17.92
N PHE A 796 -36.48 2.91 -17.41
CA PHE A 796 -36.28 1.55 -17.95
C PHE A 796 -37.45 0.56 -17.76
N ARG A 797 -38.60 0.95 -17.20
CA ARG A 797 -39.81 0.09 -17.19
C ARG A 797 -40.23 -0.36 -18.62
N SER A 798 -39.77 0.33 -19.66
CA SER A 798 -40.00 0.05 -21.09
C SER A 798 -38.87 -0.73 -21.79
N LEU A 799 -37.72 -1.01 -21.16
CA LEU A 799 -36.62 -1.76 -21.82
C LEU A 799 -36.95 -3.24 -22.07
N GLY A 800 -37.93 -3.80 -21.35
CA GLY A 800 -38.55 -5.07 -21.73
C GLY A 800 -39.11 -5.04 -23.16
N GLU A 801 -39.62 -3.88 -23.61
CA GLU A 801 -40.11 -3.68 -24.98
C GLU A 801 -38.98 -3.55 -26.00
N ILE A 802 -37.79 -3.13 -25.57
CA ILE A 802 -36.58 -2.99 -26.41
C ILE A 802 -35.84 -4.33 -26.55
N THR A 803 -35.84 -5.16 -25.49
CA THR A 803 -35.15 -6.47 -25.49
C THR A 803 -36.03 -7.62 -26.03
N ARG A 804 -37.36 -7.53 -25.93
CA ARG A 804 -38.30 -8.52 -26.52
C ARG A 804 -38.11 -8.74 -28.03
N PRO A 805 -37.96 -7.70 -28.87
CA PRO A 805 -37.69 -7.85 -30.30
C PRO A 805 -36.42 -8.65 -30.59
N ILE A 806 -35.39 -8.54 -29.75
CA ILE A 806 -34.15 -9.32 -29.88
C ILE A 806 -34.43 -10.79 -29.63
N LEU A 807 -35.20 -11.12 -28.58
CA LEU A 807 -35.57 -12.50 -28.28
C LEU A 807 -36.40 -13.11 -29.42
N ALA A 808 -37.33 -12.34 -29.99
CA ALA A 808 -38.08 -12.75 -31.17
C ALA A 808 -37.18 -12.93 -32.41
N ALA A 809 -36.21 -12.04 -32.63
CA ALA A 809 -35.25 -12.16 -33.71
C ALA A 809 -34.31 -13.37 -33.53
N LYS A 810 -33.87 -13.65 -32.30
CA LYS A 810 -33.05 -14.81 -31.94
C LYS A 810 -33.83 -16.12 -32.15
N GLN A 811 -35.11 -16.16 -31.76
CA GLN A 811 -35.99 -17.30 -32.03
C GLN A 811 -36.21 -17.52 -33.54
N LYS A 812 -36.34 -16.46 -34.33
CA LYS A 812 -36.44 -16.54 -35.80
C LYS A 812 -35.12 -16.94 -36.48
N ALA A 813 -33.98 -16.59 -35.89
CA ALA A 813 -32.65 -16.85 -36.43
C ALA A 813 -32.09 -18.24 -36.04
N GLN A 814 -32.63 -18.89 -35.02
CA GLN A 814 -32.27 -20.27 -34.71
C GLN A 814 -32.87 -21.17 -35.79
N PRO A 815 -32.06 -21.97 -36.52
CA PRO A 815 -32.60 -22.95 -37.44
C PRO A 815 -33.53 -23.87 -36.65
N VAL A 816 -34.77 -24.02 -37.10
CA VAL A 816 -35.72 -24.98 -36.54
C VAL A 816 -35.01 -26.34 -36.58
N ARG A 817 -34.50 -26.80 -35.44
CA ARG A 817 -34.05 -28.17 -35.30
C ARG A 817 -35.30 -29.01 -35.45
N GLN A 818 -35.62 -29.41 -36.69
CA GLN A 818 -36.59 -30.46 -36.93
C GLN A 818 -36.16 -31.63 -36.07
N ASN A 819 -37.02 -32.04 -35.15
CA ASN A 819 -36.85 -33.24 -34.34
C ASN A 819 -36.84 -34.45 -35.27
N ALA A 820 -35.73 -34.69 -35.95
CA ALA A 820 -35.45 -35.94 -36.66
C ALA A 820 -34.99 -36.98 -35.63
N LYS A 821 -35.92 -37.45 -34.80
CA LYS A 821 -35.83 -38.74 -34.08
C LYS A 821 -37.25 -39.26 -33.84
N THR A 822 -37.78 -40.00 -34.81
CA THR A 822 -38.30 -41.37 -34.66
C THR A 822 -39.02 -41.84 -35.94
N LYS A 823 -38.32 -42.69 -36.72
CA LYS A 823 -38.79 -44.04 -37.02
C LYS A 823 -37.58 -44.96 -36.96
#